data_AF-A0A1J4SQH4-F1
#
_entry.id   AF-A0A1J4SQH4-F1
#
_cell.length_a   1.000
_cell.length_b   1.000
_cell.length_c   1.000
_cell.angle_alpha   90.00
_cell.angle_beta   90.00
_cell.angle_gamma   90.00
#
_symmetry.space_group_name_H-M   'P 1'
#
loop_
_entity.id
_entity.type
_entity.pdbx_description
1 polymer ?
#
loop_
_entity_poly.entity_id
_entity_poly.type
_entity_poly.pdbx_seq_one_letter_code
_entity_poly.pdbx_strand_id
1 'polypeptide(L)'
;MCGICGFADYRNDELLKGMASRLAHRGPDEDGFFTEGEKVSLGVRRLKIIDLSTGAQPISNEDGFVTVVFNGEIYNFRELRAELEGKGHRFRTRTDTEVLAHLYEEYGENLAIKLRGMFAFAIWDSKKSVLLLARDHFGIKPLFYSIVGNKLYFASEIKALLIAADIGAELDSEAVDAYFTNLYIPAPLTVYKSIRKLEPAQTLLFRGGKAEIKTYWQVPRFGLSPAKTWGEYLEAADNLLSSSVKEQLVSDVPLGLLLSGGIDSSALLYYMSRSEAAPVKTFSAGYGRKDASFNETAQARMISRHFRSDHYESILQPDARNVMEKLAAIFDEPFADACAIPSFLVTSEARKNVTVALTGLGGDEFFGGYPRHMGARFMPAYLKLPVQLREGFWSAARLLRESRSARNLPGRLKRFIRGGRGDFRGAYDSWLSYFSREERALLYSHSHTGSAGSAPALPGRLASPDDIFAYELRNYLSDDLLCLADRVSMANSLELRVPFLDVRLAELMASAPLALKTRGYTLKAMLKKIMERRLPPETLKGPKRGFQVPLARWYGEELKGFVREVLAGGFSEKNGWLAPGYIEAMLKEHESGRENLSDQIHAVVMFELWQARNRKIAAGGVSFGIRPAAGPLNVLVCTDIIQEDDAGGSGRVAWETAKRLAAMGHRPVVITKGCPNKNDFEISEGIEVYRYRGNPLKLRAQVKAILSRHGRIDVMVLHHPYTAVLALAALKKVPVVYNFHSSWAEEYCIRGKDLGINALRRFFGAGFRKLVERRALKSAGVILNASQFMASKLRIAHGKESRIIPLGVDQDRFQPAKDPAALRKRLGLPAGGFMIFTVRNLVSRMGLENLVAAASAVVRDRPEAFFVIGGSGYLRGKLEAMIKEAGLSASVRLAGYIPEGDLPAYYQSADLFILPTRLLEGFGLVTLEALSCGTPVLATPVAANPEILGRLDEGMLLMDCSPAGIAAGILGFIPRYLKNQVAMREACRKFVEKNYSWAKYADGVE
;
A
#
# COMPACT_ATOMS: atom_id res chain seq x y z
N MET A 1 3.26 -15.86 -2.42
CA MET A 1 1.99 -15.11 -2.25
C MET A 1 1.49 -14.47 -3.54
N CYS A 2 0.17 -14.37 -3.78
CA CYS A 2 -0.37 -13.86 -5.04
C CYS A 2 -1.73 -13.13 -4.91
N GLY A 3 -2.26 -12.67 -6.04
CA GLY A 3 -3.70 -12.51 -6.25
C GLY A 3 -4.09 -13.34 -7.46
N ILE A 4 -5.11 -14.19 -7.34
CA ILE A 4 -5.63 -15.01 -8.44
C ILE A 4 -7.01 -14.50 -8.86
N CYS A 5 -7.32 -14.62 -10.15
CA CYS A 5 -8.62 -14.32 -10.70
C CYS A 5 -8.89 -15.15 -11.96
N GLY A 6 -10.15 -15.25 -12.36
CA GLY A 6 -10.49 -15.89 -13.61
C GLY A 6 -11.99 -16.08 -13.77
N PHE A 7 -12.35 -16.70 -14.88
CA PHE A 7 -13.71 -17.07 -15.19
C PHE A 7 -13.77 -18.28 -16.12
N ALA A 8 -14.90 -18.98 -16.10
CA ALA A 8 -15.19 -20.13 -16.95
C ALA A 8 -16.46 -19.92 -17.78
N ASP A 9 -16.55 -20.63 -18.90
CA ASP A 9 -17.63 -20.55 -19.89
C ASP A 9 -17.85 -19.12 -20.43
N TYR A 10 -16.74 -18.36 -20.54
CA TYR A 10 -16.68 -17.00 -21.05
C TYR A 10 -15.24 -16.65 -21.48
N ARG A 11 -15.07 -15.84 -22.54
CA ARG A 11 -13.77 -15.27 -22.93
C ARG A 11 -13.83 -13.75 -22.99
N ASN A 12 -12.92 -13.10 -22.26
CA ASN A 12 -12.68 -11.66 -22.35
C ASN A 12 -11.29 -11.30 -21.80
N ASP A 13 -10.30 -11.27 -22.69
CA ASP A 13 -8.90 -11.09 -22.31
C ASP A 13 -8.64 -9.72 -21.64
N GLU A 14 -9.40 -8.68 -22.03
CA GLU A 14 -9.33 -7.35 -21.41
C GLU A 14 -9.88 -7.35 -19.98
N LEU A 15 -11.01 -8.01 -19.76
CA LEU A 15 -11.58 -8.19 -18.43
C LEU A 15 -10.59 -8.93 -17.53
N LEU A 16 -9.99 -10.02 -18.01
CA LEU A 16 -9.01 -10.79 -17.24
C LEU A 16 -7.81 -9.93 -16.80
N LYS A 17 -7.26 -9.14 -17.72
CA LYS A 17 -6.18 -8.20 -17.41
C LYS A 17 -6.63 -7.10 -16.44
N GLY A 18 -7.86 -6.60 -16.58
CA GLY A 18 -8.47 -5.65 -15.66
C GLY A 18 -8.62 -6.22 -14.24
N MET A 19 -9.11 -7.45 -14.12
CA MET A 19 -9.25 -8.19 -12.86
C MET A 19 -7.89 -8.36 -12.19
N ALA A 20 -6.89 -8.86 -12.93
CA ALA A 20 -5.53 -9.04 -12.43
C ALA A 20 -4.90 -7.71 -12.00
N SER A 21 -5.10 -6.63 -12.75
CA SER A 21 -4.58 -5.30 -12.41
C SER A 21 -5.11 -4.76 -11.08
N ARG A 22 -6.36 -5.09 -10.69
CA ARG A 22 -6.91 -4.74 -9.37
C ARG A 22 -6.30 -5.52 -8.21
N LEU A 23 -5.52 -6.56 -8.50
CA LEU A 23 -4.83 -7.40 -7.53
C LEU A 23 -3.32 -7.12 -7.46
N ALA A 24 -2.83 -6.09 -8.18
CA ALA A 24 -1.40 -5.80 -8.29
C ALA A 24 -0.70 -5.53 -6.94
N HIS A 25 -1.41 -4.96 -5.95
CA HIS A 25 -0.87 -4.77 -4.60
C HIS A 25 -0.53 -6.08 -3.91
N ARG A 26 -1.24 -7.17 -4.22
CA ARG A 26 -0.97 -8.51 -3.65
C ARG A 26 0.25 -9.17 -4.28
N GLY A 27 0.54 -8.84 -5.54
CA GLY A 27 1.61 -9.43 -6.33
C GLY A 27 2.22 -8.40 -7.28
N PRO A 28 3.12 -7.54 -6.79
CA PRO A 28 3.70 -6.47 -7.58
C PRO A 28 4.77 -6.94 -8.57
N ASP A 29 5.32 -8.14 -8.39
CA ASP A 29 6.57 -8.55 -9.06
C ASP A 29 6.36 -9.08 -10.48
N GLU A 30 5.25 -9.77 -10.74
CA GLU A 30 5.00 -10.47 -12.01
C GLU A 30 3.49 -10.68 -12.23
N ASP A 31 3.06 -10.73 -13.49
CA ASP A 31 1.73 -11.20 -13.88
C ASP A 31 1.82 -12.42 -14.81
N GLY A 32 0.71 -13.13 -14.91
CA GLY A 32 0.56 -14.24 -15.83
C GLY A 32 -0.89 -14.55 -16.15
N PHE A 33 -1.10 -15.11 -17.34
CA PHE A 33 -2.42 -15.34 -17.91
C PHE A 33 -2.45 -16.66 -18.68
N PHE A 34 -3.58 -17.36 -18.61
CA PHE A 34 -3.86 -18.56 -19.39
C PHE A 34 -5.32 -18.54 -19.84
N THR A 35 -5.58 -18.89 -21.09
CA THR A 35 -6.93 -18.95 -21.66
C THR A 35 -7.05 -20.15 -22.58
N GLU A 36 -8.12 -20.95 -22.42
CA GLU A 36 -8.46 -22.06 -23.32
C GLU A 36 -9.82 -21.79 -23.98
N GLY A 37 -9.80 -21.09 -25.12
CA GLY A 37 -11.02 -20.71 -25.85
C GLY A 37 -12.01 -19.96 -24.94
N GLU A 38 -13.28 -20.36 -24.99
CA GLU A 38 -14.33 -19.85 -24.09
C GLU A 38 -14.47 -20.67 -22.80
N LYS A 39 -13.71 -21.76 -22.64
CA LYS A 39 -13.91 -22.68 -21.52
C LYS A 39 -13.39 -22.09 -20.21
N VAL A 40 -12.20 -21.50 -20.24
CA VAL A 40 -11.58 -20.93 -19.04
C VAL A 40 -10.61 -19.80 -19.37
N SER A 41 -10.51 -18.84 -18.46
CA SER A 41 -9.48 -17.81 -18.38
C SER A 41 -8.98 -17.70 -16.95
N LEU A 42 -7.66 -17.82 -16.74
CA LEU A 42 -6.98 -17.77 -15.46
C LEU A 42 -5.94 -16.64 -15.48
N GLY A 43 -5.89 -15.85 -14.41
CA GLY A 43 -4.97 -14.73 -14.25
C GLY A 43 -4.38 -14.71 -12.85
N VAL A 44 -3.15 -14.24 -12.75
CA VAL A 44 -2.42 -14.17 -11.48
C VAL A 44 -1.51 -12.95 -11.42
N ARG A 45 -1.40 -12.37 -10.22
CA ARG A 45 -0.40 -11.39 -9.80
C ARG A 45 0.48 -12.02 -8.75
N ARG A 46 1.78 -12.11 -8.98
CA ARG A 46 2.72 -12.86 -8.15
C ARG A 46 3.58 -11.95 -7.28
N LEU A 47 3.71 -12.31 -6.00
CA LEU A 47 4.76 -11.85 -5.09
C LEU A 47 5.77 -13.00 -4.97
N LYS A 48 7.00 -12.78 -5.45
CA LYS A 48 8.04 -13.80 -5.56
C LYS A 48 8.64 -14.08 -4.17
N ILE A 49 8.43 -15.29 -3.65
CA ILE A 49 8.91 -15.72 -2.31
C ILE A 49 9.73 -17.00 -2.40
N ILE A 50 9.21 -18.03 -3.08
CA ILE A 50 9.93 -19.27 -3.39
C ILE A 50 10.11 -19.37 -4.91
N ASP A 51 11.29 -19.80 -5.32
CA ASP A 51 11.68 -20.01 -6.70
C ASP A 51 11.48 -18.76 -7.56
N LEU A 52 12.29 -17.75 -7.27
CA LEU A 52 12.20 -16.41 -7.88
C LEU A 52 12.38 -16.43 -9.41
N SER A 53 13.05 -17.46 -9.94
CA SER A 53 13.37 -17.61 -11.36
C SER A 53 12.35 -18.43 -12.14
N THR A 54 11.94 -19.60 -11.64
CA THR A 54 11.17 -20.57 -12.44
C THR A 54 9.73 -20.77 -11.97
N GLY A 55 9.34 -20.24 -10.80
CA GLY A 55 7.99 -20.42 -10.27
C GLY A 55 6.91 -19.52 -10.87
N ALA A 56 7.09 -19.02 -12.11
CA ALA A 56 6.10 -18.16 -12.76
C ALA A 56 4.78 -18.91 -12.95
N GLN A 57 3.66 -18.23 -12.70
CA GLN A 57 2.31 -18.81 -12.81
C GLN A 57 1.55 -18.14 -13.95
N PRO A 58 0.56 -18.79 -14.60
CA PRO A 58 0.04 -20.15 -14.36
C PRO A 58 1.06 -21.26 -14.63
N ILE A 59 0.99 -22.37 -13.89
CA ILE A 59 1.88 -23.54 -14.05
C ILE A 59 1.08 -24.74 -14.54
N SER A 60 1.62 -25.47 -15.51
CA SER A 60 1.01 -26.69 -16.03
C SER A 60 1.82 -27.93 -15.67
N ASN A 61 1.16 -29.10 -15.64
CA ASN A 61 1.81 -30.41 -15.55
C ASN A 61 2.70 -30.70 -16.78
N GLU A 62 3.41 -31.83 -16.77
CA GLU A 62 4.37 -32.24 -17.81
C GLU A 62 3.74 -32.31 -19.21
N ASP A 63 2.49 -32.74 -19.29
CA ASP A 63 1.75 -32.89 -20.55
C ASP A 63 0.95 -31.63 -20.95
N GLY A 64 0.87 -30.62 -20.07
CA GLY A 64 0.18 -29.35 -20.34
C GLY A 64 -1.35 -29.38 -20.23
N PHE A 65 -1.96 -30.46 -19.75
CA PHE A 65 -3.42 -30.62 -19.65
C PHE A 65 -4.03 -30.12 -18.32
N VAL A 66 -3.20 -30.01 -17.27
CA VAL A 66 -3.63 -29.52 -15.95
C VAL A 66 -2.89 -28.22 -15.70
N THR A 67 -3.61 -27.11 -15.53
CA THR A 67 -3.04 -25.77 -15.32
C THR A 67 -3.54 -25.15 -14.02
N VAL A 68 -2.63 -24.55 -13.25
CA VAL A 68 -2.86 -24.06 -11.90
C VAL A 68 -2.52 -22.57 -11.78
N VAL A 69 -3.40 -21.83 -11.10
CA VAL A 69 -3.06 -20.54 -10.46
C VAL A 69 -3.26 -20.64 -8.96
N PHE A 70 -2.35 -20.06 -8.19
CA PHE A 70 -2.21 -20.31 -6.77
C PHE A 70 -1.86 -19.05 -5.98
N ASN A 71 -2.63 -18.84 -4.91
CA ASN A 71 -2.43 -17.82 -3.91
C ASN A 71 -2.21 -18.49 -2.55
N GLY A 72 -0.98 -18.84 -2.21
CA GLY A 72 -0.69 -19.52 -0.96
C GLY A 72 0.79 -19.84 -0.74
N GLU A 73 0.98 -20.75 0.20
CA GLU A 73 2.21 -21.49 0.49
C GLU A 73 1.84 -22.91 0.96
N ILE A 74 2.39 -23.94 0.31
CA ILE A 74 2.22 -25.35 0.73
C ILE A 74 3.46 -25.79 1.53
N TYR A 75 3.36 -25.79 2.85
CA TYR A 75 4.51 -26.03 3.74
C TYR A 75 5.08 -27.45 3.63
N ASN A 76 4.25 -28.45 3.31
CA ASN A 76 4.69 -29.83 3.11
C ASN A 76 5.03 -30.18 1.65
N PHE A 77 5.25 -29.19 0.77
CA PHE A 77 5.48 -29.43 -0.66
C PHE A 77 6.68 -30.34 -0.94
N ARG A 78 7.74 -30.30 -0.13
CA ARG A 78 8.94 -31.14 -0.31
C ARG A 78 8.64 -32.63 -0.09
N GLU A 79 7.81 -32.94 0.91
CA GLU A 79 7.35 -34.31 1.17
C GLU A 79 6.46 -34.80 0.04
N LEU A 80 5.49 -33.97 -0.37
CA LEU A 80 4.55 -34.30 -1.44
C LEU A 80 5.26 -34.46 -2.79
N ARG A 81 6.25 -33.61 -3.07
CA ARG A 81 7.08 -33.71 -4.27
C ARG A 81 7.84 -35.03 -4.31
N ALA A 82 8.49 -35.42 -3.22
CA ALA A 82 9.23 -36.69 -3.16
C ALA A 82 8.29 -37.90 -3.37
N GLU A 83 7.08 -37.85 -2.82
CA GLU A 83 6.04 -38.86 -3.06
C GLU A 83 5.65 -38.95 -4.55
N LEU A 84 5.44 -37.80 -5.20
CA LEU A 84 5.01 -37.71 -6.60
C LEU A 84 6.14 -38.10 -7.58
N GLU A 85 7.37 -37.67 -7.32
CA GLU A 85 8.55 -38.12 -8.08
C GLU A 85 8.70 -39.64 -7.99
N GLY A 86 8.44 -40.23 -6.81
CA GLY A 86 8.40 -41.69 -6.61
C GLY A 86 7.29 -42.41 -7.40
N LYS A 87 6.23 -41.70 -7.79
CA LYS A 87 5.14 -42.18 -8.65
C LYS A 87 5.38 -41.92 -10.15
N GLY A 88 6.49 -41.26 -10.50
CA GLY A 88 6.90 -41.02 -11.88
C GLY A 88 6.64 -39.61 -12.42
N HIS A 89 6.09 -38.69 -11.62
CA HIS A 89 5.85 -37.29 -12.00
C HIS A 89 7.17 -36.53 -12.24
N ARG A 90 7.18 -35.62 -13.22
CA ARG A 90 8.36 -34.83 -13.58
C ARG A 90 8.15 -33.33 -13.39
N PHE A 91 8.83 -32.79 -12.38
CA PHE A 91 8.80 -31.37 -12.04
C PHE A 91 9.78 -30.53 -12.87
N ARG A 92 9.34 -29.36 -13.33
CA ARG A 92 10.12 -28.36 -14.09
C ARG A 92 10.63 -27.22 -13.22
N THR A 93 9.98 -26.94 -12.10
CA THR A 93 10.25 -25.82 -11.22
C THR A 93 10.65 -26.31 -9.82
N ARG A 94 10.97 -25.38 -8.91
CA ARG A 94 11.22 -25.67 -7.49
C ARG A 94 10.16 -25.05 -6.58
N THR A 95 9.14 -24.42 -7.15
CA THR A 95 8.02 -23.85 -6.39
C THR A 95 7.12 -24.94 -5.83
N ASP A 96 6.47 -24.61 -4.72
CA ASP A 96 5.38 -25.37 -4.13
C ASP A 96 4.13 -25.45 -5.04
N THR A 97 3.88 -24.45 -5.87
CA THR A 97 2.71 -24.39 -6.79
C THR A 97 2.61 -25.60 -7.73
N GLU A 98 3.72 -26.07 -8.30
CA GLU A 98 3.72 -27.17 -9.29
C GLU A 98 3.21 -28.48 -8.68
N VAL A 99 3.42 -28.68 -7.37
CA VAL A 99 2.91 -29.84 -6.64
C VAL A 99 1.38 -29.96 -6.76
N LEU A 100 0.66 -28.84 -6.88
CA LEU A 100 -0.80 -28.86 -7.03
C LEU A 100 -1.25 -29.50 -8.35
N ALA A 101 -0.51 -29.30 -9.45
CA ALA A 101 -0.86 -29.87 -10.75
C ALA A 101 -0.77 -31.41 -10.70
N HIS A 102 0.36 -31.92 -10.20
CA HIS A 102 0.61 -33.36 -10.09
C HIS A 102 -0.25 -34.04 -8.99
N LEU A 103 -0.51 -33.36 -7.86
CA LEU A 103 -1.44 -33.90 -6.85
C LEU A 103 -2.86 -34.03 -7.40
N TYR A 104 -3.30 -33.10 -8.25
CA TYR A 104 -4.60 -33.20 -8.88
C TYR A 104 -4.69 -34.41 -9.83
N GLU A 105 -3.61 -34.76 -10.52
CA GLU A 105 -3.58 -35.96 -11.37
C GLU A 105 -3.77 -37.25 -10.56
N GLU A 106 -3.12 -37.34 -9.40
CA GLU A 106 -3.17 -38.52 -8.53
C GLU A 106 -4.45 -38.62 -7.69
N TYR A 107 -4.92 -37.49 -7.16
CA TYR A 107 -5.97 -37.46 -6.13
C TYR A 107 -7.25 -36.76 -6.57
N GLY A 108 -7.26 -36.11 -7.73
CA GLY A 108 -8.40 -35.34 -8.22
C GLY A 108 -8.86 -34.29 -7.22
N GLU A 109 -10.17 -34.22 -6.98
CA GLU A 109 -10.80 -33.27 -6.04
C GLU A 109 -10.30 -33.42 -4.59
N ASN A 110 -9.77 -34.58 -4.21
CA ASN A 110 -9.34 -34.87 -2.84
C ASN A 110 -7.94 -34.34 -2.51
N LEU A 111 -7.27 -33.66 -3.46
CA LEU A 111 -5.91 -33.16 -3.27
C LEU A 111 -5.78 -32.24 -2.05
N ALA A 112 -6.83 -31.47 -1.73
CA ALA A 112 -6.82 -30.47 -0.67
C ALA A 112 -6.61 -31.08 0.73
N ILE A 113 -7.03 -32.34 0.92
CA ILE A 113 -6.88 -33.09 2.19
C ILE A 113 -5.39 -33.35 2.50
N LYS A 114 -4.53 -33.43 1.48
CA LYS A 114 -3.10 -33.71 1.63
C LYS A 114 -2.26 -32.46 1.90
N LEU A 115 -2.83 -31.28 1.72
CA LEU A 115 -2.10 -30.01 1.79
C LEU A 115 -2.00 -29.51 3.22
N ARG A 116 -0.77 -29.19 3.66
CA ARG A 116 -0.54 -28.40 4.89
C ARG A 116 -0.01 -27.05 4.47
N GLY A 117 -0.84 -26.02 4.61
CA GLY A 117 -0.53 -24.72 4.03
C GLY A 117 -1.64 -23.71 4.21
N MET A 118 -1.36 -22.49 3.76
CA MET A 118 -2.36 -21.46 3.54
C MET A 118 -2.55 -21.32 2.03
N PHE A 119 -3.78 -21.41 1.52
CA PHE A 119 -3.98 -21.49 0.08
C PHE A 119 -5.38 -21.11 -0.38
N ALA A 120 -5.40 -20.46 -1.54
CA ALA A 120 -6.52 -20.44 -2.46
C ALA A 120 -5.97 -20.77 -3.84
N PHE A 121 -6.58 -21.70 -4.57
CA PHE A 121 -6.14 -22.05 -5.92
C PHE A 121 -7.29 -22.27 -6.89
N ALA A 122 -6.96 -22.22 -8.17
CA ALA A 122 -7.80 -22.67 -9.26
C ALA A 122 -7.00 -23.63 -10.16
N ILE A 123 -7.56 -24.81 -10.43
CA ILE A 123 -6.99 -25.84 -11.31
C ILE A 123 -7.95 -26.07 -12.48
N TRP A 124 -7.45 -25.92 -13.69
CA TRP A 124 -8.15 -26.30 -14.90
C TRP A 124 -7.63 -27.64 -15.42
N ASP A 125 -8.53 -28.61 -15.61
CA ASP A 125 -8.27 -29.87 -16.30
C ASP A 125 -8.90 -29.80 -17.70
N SER A 126 -8.06 -29.63 -18.73
CA SER A 126 -8.50 -29.55 -20.13
C SER A 126 -9.14 -30.85 -20.63
N LYS A 127 -8.67 -32.01 -20.17
CA LYS A 127 -9.21 -33.32 -20.58
C LYS A 127 -10.63 -33.52 -20.06
N LYS A 128 -10.88 -33.14 -18.80
CA LYS A 128 -12.20 -33.26 -18.17
C LYS A 128 -13.09 -32.03 -18.39
N SER A 129 -12.52 -30.92 -18.89
CA SER A 129 -13.15 -29.61 -18.98
C SER A 129 -13.79 -29.20 -17.65
N VAL A 130 -12.96 -29.19 -16.60
CA VAL A 130 -13.36 -28.88 -15.21
C VAL A 130 -12.46 -27.81 -14.62
N LEU A 131 -13.09 -26.84 -13.96
CA LEU A 131 -12.41 -25.88 -13.10
C LEU A 131 -12.65 -26.25 -11.62
N LEU A 132 -11.59 -26.56 -10.90
CA LEU A 132 -11.62 -26.80 -9.45
C LEU A 132 -11.04 -25.61 -8.71
N LEU A 133 -11.83 -24.99 -7.85
CA LEU A 133 -11.36 -24.00 -6.89
C LEU A 133 -11.26 -24.63 -5.49
N ALA A 134 -10.29 -24.20 -4.68
CA ALA A 134 -10.24 -24.60 -3.28
C ALA A 134 -9.73 -23.49 -2.38
N ARG A 135 -10.18 -23.49 -1.12
CA ARG A 135 -9.72 -22.61 -0.04
C ARG A 135 -9.21 -23.45 1.14
N ASP A 136 -8.16 -22.96 1.80
CA ASP A 136 -7.52 -23.67 2.91
C ASP A 136 -8.42 -23.93 4.13
N HIS A 137 -7.93 -24.79 5.01
CA HIS A 137 -8.62 -25.33 6.18
C HIS A 137 -9.25 -24.26 7.10
N PHE A 138 -8.58 -23.11 7.24
CA PHE A 138 -8.98 -22.05 8.17
C PHE A 138 -9.45 -20.77 7.47
N GLY A 139 -9.39 -20.73 6.13
CA GLY A 139 -9.70 -19.55 5.34
C GLY A 139 -8.63 -18.46 5.40
N ILE A 140 -7.37 -18.82 5.65
CA ILE A 140 -6.23 -17.89 5.74
C ILE A 140 -6.11 -17.07 4.45
N LYS A 141 -6.28 -17.74 3.29
CA LYS A 141 -6.29 -17.05 2.00
C LYS A 141 -7.72 -16.83 1.50
N PRO A 142 -8.02 -15.61 0.99
CA PRO A 142 -9.36 -15.28 0.56
C PRO A 142 -9.64 -15.82 -0.85
N LEU A 143 -10.89 -16.22 -1.08
CA LEU A 143 -11.40 -16.61 -2.39
C LEU A 143 -12.90 -16.33 -2.47
N PHE A 144 -13.28 -15.51 -3.46
CA PHE A 144 -14.65 -15.11 -3.75
C PHE A 144 -15.05 -15.64 -5.11
N TYR A 145 -16.35 -15.86 -5.28
CA TYR A 145 -16.90 -16.27 -6.54
C TYR A 145 -18.29 -15.66 -6.78
N SER A 146 -18.68 -15.64 -8.05
CA SER A 146 -20.03 -15.27 -8.51
C SER A 146 -20.43 -16.21 -9.63
N ILE A 147 -21.68 -16.64 -9.61
CA ILE A 147 -22.27 -17.46 -10.68
C ILE A 147 -23.38 -16.63 -11.31
N VAL A 148 -23.23 -16.32 -12.59
CA VAL A 148 -24.20 -15.53 -13.36
C VAL A 148 -24.55 -16.28 -14.64
N GLY A 149 -25.80 -16.75 -14.72
CA GLY A 149 -26.19 -17.69 -15.78
C GLY A 149 -25.35 -18.96 -15.72
N ASN A 150 -24.69 -19.28 -16.83
CA ASN A 150 -23.80 -20.45 -16.94
C ASN A 150 -22.31 -20.08 -16.75
N LYS A 151 -21.99 -18.89 -16.25
CA LYS A 151 -20.61 -18.42 -16.06
C LYS A 151 -20.22 -18.48 -14.60
N LEU A 152 -18.96 -18.84 -14.34
CA LEU A 152 -18.33 -18.69 -13.03
C LEU A 152 -17.28 -17.59 -13.12
N TYR A 153 -17.28 -16.67 -12.17
CA TYR A 153 -16.22 -15.70 -11.94
C TYR A 153 -15.60 -15.95 -10.57
N PHE A 154 -14.28 -15.86 -10.43
CA PHE A 154 -13.60 -15.97 -9.14
C PHE A 154 -12.44 -15.00 -9.00
N ALA A 155 -12.13 -14.60 -7.76
CA ALA A 155 -10.96 -13.79 -7.46
C ALA A 155 -10.56 -13.85 -5.97
N SER A 156 -9.32 -13.46 -5.66
CA SER A 156 -8.86 -13.27 -4.26
C SER A 156 -9.52 -12.07 -3.55
N GLU A 157 -10.04 -11.10 -4.30
CA GLU A 157 -10.64 -9.85 -3.79
C GLU A 157 -11.88 -9.47 -4.60
N ILE A 158 -12.91 -8.95 -3.92
CA ILE A 158 -14.22 -8.62 -4.50
C ILE A 158 -14.08 -7.53 -5.57
N LYS A 159 -13.17 -6.56 -5.37
CA LYS A 159 -12.96 -5.47 -6.33
C LYS A 159 -12.48 -5.93 -7.71
N ALA A 160 -11.93 -7.13 -7.84
CA ALA A 160 -11.63 -7.73 -9.13
C ALA A 160 -12.91 -8.25 -9.82
N LEU A 161 -13.84 -8.85 -9.05
CA LEU A 161 -15.13 -9.32 -9.58
C LEU A 161 -16.03 -8.17 -10.05
N LEU A 162 -16.06 -7.05 -9.32
CA LEU A 162 -16.91 -5.89 -9.64
C LEU A 162 -16.58 -5.18 -10.96
N ILE A 163 -15.52 -5.59 -11.66
CA ILE A 163 -15.21 -5.09 -13.02
C ILE A 163 -16.08 -5.80 -14.07
N ALA A 164 -16.50 -7.03 -13.80
CA ALA A 164 -17.35 -7.78 -14.72
C ALA A 164 -18.75 -7.16 -14.78
N ALA A 165 -19.17 -6.75 -15.97
CA ALA A 165 -20.47 -6.10 -16.17
C ALA A 165 -21.68 -6.98 -15.77
N ASP A 166 -21.51 -8.30 -15.82
CA ASP A 166 -22.52 -9.29 -15.42
C ASP A 166 -22.77 -9.29 -13.90
N ILE A 167 -21.83 -8.77 -13.09
CA ILE A 167 -21.89 -8.81 -11.62
C ILE A 167 -22.50 -7.50 -11.09
N GLY A 168 -23.73 -7.59 -10.61
CA GLY A 168 -24.43 -6.46 -10.00
C GLY A 168 -23.85 -6.06 -8.63
N ALA A 169 -23.75 -4.75 -8.39
CA ALA A 169 -23.27 -4.18 -7.12
C ALA A 169 -24.41 -3.88 -6.11
N GLU A 170 -25.49 -4.67 -6.14
CA GLU A 170 -26.60 -4.59 -5.18
C GLU A 170 -26.15 -5.07 -3.79
N LEU A 171 -26.48 -4.31 -2.74
CA LEU A 171 -26.12 -4.68 -1.38
C LEU A 171 -27.08 -5.73 -0.81
N ASP A 172 -26.53 -6.71 -0.10
CA ASP A 172 -27.29 -7.75 0.60
C ASP A 172 -27.68 -7.26 2.01
N SER A 173 -28.98 -7.18 2.29
CA SER A 173 -29.49 -6.71 3.58
C SER A 173 -29.11 -7.63 4.73
N GLU A 174 -29.01 -8.94 4.50
CA GLU A 174 -28.55 -9.91 5.50
C GLU A 174 -27.07 -9.66 5.84
N ALA A 175 -26.26 -9.31 4.83
CA ALA A 175 -24.84 -9.02 5.02
C ALA A 175 -24.62 -7.69 5.76
N VAL A 176 -25.43 -6.65 5.46
CA VAL A 176 -25.40 -5.39 6.20
C VAL A 176 -25.83 -5.62 7.66
N ASP A 177 -26.87 -6.42 7.91
CA ASP A 177 -27.28 -6.76 9.27
C ASP A 177 -26.23 -7.59 10.02
N ALA A 178 -25.55 -8.49 9.32
CA ALA A 178 -24.44 -9.26 9.89
C ALA A 178 -23.24 -8.37 10.25
N TYR A 179 -22.92 -7.36 9.42
CA TYR A 179 -21.89 -6.35 9.70
C TYR A 179 -22.19 -5.56 10.97
N PHE A 180 -23.39 -5.00 11.13
CA PHE A 180 -23.73 -4.27 12.35
C PHE A 180 -23.91 -5.18 13.56
N THR A 181 -24.12 -6.49 13.34
CA THR A 181 -24.11 -7.45 14.45
C THR A 181 -22.68 -7.72 14.91
N ASN A 182 -21.75 -8.04 14.01
CA ASN A 182 -20.44 -8.63 14.33
C ASN A 182 -19.21 -7.74 14.07
N LEU A 183 -19.38 -6.56 13.46
CA LEU A 183 -18.33 -5.68 12.89
C LEU A 183 -17.65 -6.17 11.60
N TYR A 184 -18.00 -7.36 11.14
CA TYR A 184 -17.55 -7.98 9.89
C TYR A 184 -18.69 -8.81 9.29
N ILE A 185 -18.51 -9.25 8.04
CA ILE A 185 -19.50 -10.07 7.32
C ILE A 185 -19.01 -11.52 7.30
N PRO A 186 -19.70 -12.47 7.95
CA PRO A 186 -19.31 -13.88 7.95
C PRO A 186 -19.55 -14.54 6.59
N ALA A 187 -18.72 -15.53 6.23
CA ALA A 187 -18.97 -16.38 5.07
C ALA A 187 -20.29 -17.17 5.24
N PRO A 188 -21.00 -17.49 4.13
CA PRO A 188 -20.63 -17.26 2.74
C PRO A 188 -21.00 -15.85 2.23
N LEU A 189 -21.58 -14.99 3.06
CA LEU A 189 -22.06 -13.67 2.65
C LEU A 189 -20.91 -12.74 2.26
N THR A 190 -21.19 -11.84 1.32
CA THR A 190 -20.45 -10.59 1.15
C THR A 190 -21.45 -9.45 1.22
N VAL A 191 -20.97 -8.22 1.33
CA VAL A 191 -21.88 -7.06 1.25
C VAL A 191 -22.65 -7.00 -0.07
N TYR A 192 -22.20 -7.69 -1.11
CA TYR A 192 -22.85 -7.77 -2.42
C TYR A 192 -23.64 -9.06 -2.58
N LYS A 193 -24.90 -8.95 -2.97
CA LYS A 193 -25.82 -10.10 -3.13
C LYS A 193 -25.36 -11.13 -4.17
N SER A 194 -24.69 -10.67 -5.22
CA SER A 194 -24.24 -11.48 -6.36
C SER A 194 -22.90 -12.21 -6.10
N ILE A 195 -22.22 -11.92 -4.98
CA ILE A 195 -20.88 -12.43 -4.69
C ILE A 195 -20.90 -13.20 -3.37
N ARG A 196 -20.26 -14.37 -3.36
CA ARG A 196 -20.14 -15.21 -2.17
C ARG A 196 -18.66 -15.49 -1.86
N LYS A 197 -18.36 -15.69 -0.58
CA LYS A 197 -17.09 -16.24 -0.09
C LYS A 197 -17.14 -17.75 -0.20
N LEU A 198 -16.11 -18.38 -0.74
CA LEU A 198 -15.94 -19.83 -0.54
C LEU A 198 -15.56 -20.05 0.93
N GLU A 199 -16.30 -20.87 1.68
CA GLU A 199 -16.01 -21.06 3.12
C GLU A 199 -14.65 -21.77 3.31
N PRO A 200 -14.05 -21.67 4.51
CA PRO A 200 -12.89 -22.49 4.86
C PRO A 200 -13.12 -23.98 4.62
N ALA A 201 -12.06 -24.69 4.24
CA ALA A 201 -12.07 -26.12 4.00
C ALA A 201 -13.07 -26.59 2.93
N GLN A 202 -13.38 -25.74 1.94
CA GLN A 202 -14.25 -26.08 0.82
C GLN A 202 -13.54 -26.06 -0.54
N THR A 203 -14.04 -26.91 -1.43
CA THR A 203 -13.76 -26.92 -2.87
C THR A 203 -15.02 -26.53 -3.64
N LEU A 204 -14.87 -25.81 -4.75
CA LEU A 204 -15.92 -25.55 -5.72
C LEU A 204 -15.51 -26.17 -7.05
N LEU A 205 -16.24 -27.19 -7.48
CA LEU A 205 -16.08 -27.84 -8.77
C LEU A 205 -17.05 -27.22 -9.77
N PHE A 206 -16.55 -26.74 -10.90
CA PHE A 206 -17.37 -26.14 -11.95
C PHE A 206 -17.23 -26.91 -13.26
N ARG A 207 -18.38 -27.32 -13.82
CA ARG A 207 -18.47 -28.06 -15.08
C ARG A 207 -19.79 -27.73 -15.79
N GLY A 208 -19.70 -27.24 -17.03
CA GLY A 208 -20.86 -27.01 -17.91
C GLY A 208 -21.95 -26.16 -17.26
N GLY A 209 -21.58 -24.98 -16.75
CA GLY A 209 -22.52 -24.07 -16.08
C GLY A 209 -22.96 -24.45 -14.65
N LYS A 210 -22.56 -25.60 -14.11
CA LYS A 210 -22.95 -26.04 -12.75
C LYS A 210 -21.77 -25.97 -11.79
N ALA A 211 -22.03 -25.43 -10.60
CA ALA A 211 -21.09 -25.41 -9.48
C ALA A 211 -21.53 -26.39 -8.39
N GLU A 212 -20.61 -27.22 -7.91
CA GLU A 212 -20.78 -28.10 -6.76
C GLU A 212 -19.77 -27.73 -5.67
N ILE A 213 -20.25 -27.45 -4.46
CA ILE A 213 -19.40 -27.10 -3.32
C ILE A 213 -19.35 -28.29 -2.35
N LYS A 214 -18.13 -28.69 -1.97
CA LYS A 214 -17.88 -29.77 -1.00
C LYS A 214 -16.97 -29.28 0.11
N THR A 215 -17.27 -29.65 1.34
CA THR A 215 -16.35 -29.50 2.47
C THR A 215 -15.43 -30.71 2.52
N TYR A 216 -14.12 -30.49 2.39
CA TYR A 216 -13.11 -31.56 2.41
C TYR A 216 -12.51 -31.79 3.80
N TRP A 217 -12.64 -30.84 4.73
CA TRP A 217 -12.16 -30.98 6.09
C TRP A 217 -13.08 -30.28 7.10
N GLN A 218 -13.20 -30.85 8.30
CA GLN A 218 -13.88 -30.24 9.43
C GLN A 218 -13.08 -30.53 10.70
N VAL A 219 -13.09 -29.56 11.62
CA VAL A 219 -12.49 -29.75 12.95
C VAL A 219 -13.11 -30.99 13.62
N PRO A 220 -12.31 -31.96 14.09
CA PRO A 220 -12.83 -33.15 14.76
C PRO A 220 -13.71 -32.79 15.96
N ARG A 221 -14.74 -33.60 16.23
CA ARG A 221 -15.61 -33.41 17.39
C ARG A 221 -14.88 -33.75 18.70
N PHE A 222 -15.08 -32.91 19.69
CA PHE A 222 -14.58 -33.08 21.05
C PHE A 222 -15.09 -34.39 21.68
N GLY A 223 -14.22 -35.08 22.42
CA GLY A 223 -14.59 -36.25 23.26
C GLY A 223 -14.56 -37.62 22.57
N LEU A 224 -14.05 -37.74 21.34
CA LEU A 224 -14.00 -39.01 20.57
C LEU A 224 -12.66 -39.76 20.64
N SER A 225 -11.70 -39.31 21.44
CA SER A 225 -10.39 -39.97 21.62
C SER A 225 -10.08 -40.14 23.10
N PRO A 226 -9.32 -41.19 23.51
CA PRO A 226 -8.89 -41.31 24.90
C PRO A 226 -8.20 -40.01 25.32
N ALA A 227 -8.64 -39.47 26.46
CA ALA A 227 -8.13 -38.22 26.97
C ALA A 227 -6.63 -38.37 27.24
N LYS A 228 -5.80 -37.65 26.47
CA LYS A 228 -4.37 -37.53 26.78
C LYS A 228 -4.19 -36.90 28.15
N THR A 229 -3.14 -37.30 28.85
CA THR A 229 -2.72 -36.65 30.08
C THR A 229 -2.26 -35.21 29.80
N TRP A 230 -2.22 -34.39 30.85
CA TRP A 230 -1.71 -33.02 30.75
C TRP A 230 -0.28 -32.97 30.18
N GLY A 231 0.60 -33.91 30.57
CA GLY A 231 1.97 -33.98 30.07
C GLY A 231 2.03 -34.27 28.57
N GLU A 232 1.27 -35.26 28.10
CA GLU A 232 1.20 -35.62 26.67
C GLU A 232 0.65 -34.48 25.80
N TYR A 233 -0.33 -33.72 26.29
CA TYR A 233 -0.81 -32.53 25.58
C TYR A 233 0.27 -31.45 25.44
N LEU A 234 1.04 -31.20 26.50
CA LEU A 234 2.10 -30.19 26.47
C LEU A 234 3.21 -30.59 25.49
N GLU A 235 3.65 -31.85 25.54
CA GLU A 235 4.71 -32.36 24.66
C GLU A 235 4.26 -32.36 23.19
N ALA A 236 3.06 -32.88 22.90
CA ALA A 236 2.54 -32.90 21.53
C ALA A 236 2.36 -31.47 20.98
N ALA A 237 1.85 -30.53 21.78
CA ALA A 237 1.70 -29.14 21.36
C ALA A 237 3.05 -28.44 21.15
N ASP A 238 4.04 -28.69 22.00
CA ASP A 238 5.41 -28.16 21.85
C ASP A 238 6.06 -28.64 20.55
N ASN A 239 6.00 -29.96 20.29
CA ASN A 239 6.55 -30.57 19.10
C ASN A 239 5.87 -30.05 17.81
N LEU A 240 4.54 -29.97 17.81
CA LEU A 240 3.79 -29.46 16.66
C LEU A 240 4.05 -27.98 16.40
N LEU A 241 4.14 -27.14 17.45
CA LEU A 241 4.50 -25.73 17.28
C LEU A 241 5.93 -25.57 16.74
N SER A 242 6.88 -26.34 17.26
CA SER A 242 8.26 -26.33 16.76
C SER A 242 8.33 -26.76 15.29
N SER A 243 7.60 -27.81 14.90
CA SER A 243 7.54 -28.28 13.51
C SER A 243 6.90 -27.24 12.60
N SER A 244 5.74 -26.69 13.02
CA SER A 244 5.01 -25.72 12.21
C SER A 244 5.82 -24.45 11.97
N VAL A 245 6.51 -23.92 12.99
CA VAL A 245 7.40 -22.77 12.81
C VAL A 245 8.51 -23.11 11.82
N LYS A 246 9.18 -24.25 11.97
CA LYS A 246 10.27 -24.67 11.07
C LYS A 246 9.80 -24.82 9.61
N GLU A 247 8.63 -25.41 9.40
CA GLU A 247 8.02 -25.57 8.08
C GLU A 247 7.68 -24.20 7.44
N GLN A 248 7.22 -23.23 8.24
CA GLN A 248 6.88 -21.88 7.79
C GLN A 248 8.07 -20.92 7.67
N LEU A 249 9.31 -21.35 7.98
CA LEU A 249 10.53 -20.58 7.76
C LEU A 249 11.11 -20.74 6.34
N VAL A 250 10.61 -21.68 5.54
CA VAL A 250 11.10 -21.91 4.17
C VAL A 250 10.77 -20.71 3.26
N SER A 251 11.78 -19.96 2.81
CA SER A 251 11.65 -18.75 1.99
C SER A 251 12.97 -18.43 1.27
N ASP A 252 12.93 -17.97 0.01
CA ASP A 252 14.11 -17.46 -0.71
C ASP A 252 14.32 -15.94 -0.53
N VAL A 253 13.42 -15.29 0.22
CA VAL A 253 13.46 -13.86 0.55
C VAL A 253 13.53 -13.62 2.06
N PRO A 254 14.00 -12.45 2.52
CA PRO A 254 14.08 -12.14 3.94
C PRO A 254 12.73 -12.23 4.64
N LEU A 255 12.73 -12.89 5.81
CA LEU A 255 11.59 -13.07 6.69
C LEU A 255 11.78 -12.39 8.05
N GLY A 256 10.67 -12.10 8.73
CA GLY A 256 10.68 -11.55 10.08
C GLY A 256 9.51 -11.99 10.94
N LEU A 257 9.31 -11.33 12.07
CA LEU A 257 8.24 -11.61 13.04
C LEU A 257 7.58 -10.32 13.51
N LEU A 258 6.25 -10.28 13.51
CA LEU A 258 5.49 -9.23 14.20
C LEU A 258 5.49 -9.51 15.71
N LEU A 259 6.24 -8.71 16.46
CA LEU A 259 6.45 -8.89 17.90
C LEU A 259 5.56 -7.92 18.68
N SER A 260 4.65 -8.44 19.48
CA SER A 260 3.81 -7.64 20.40
C SER A 260 4.33 -7.66 21.84
N GLY A 261 5.26 -8.56 22.18
CA GLY A 261 5.64 -8.81 23.58
C GLY A 261 4.61 -9.65 24.36
N GLY A 262 3.50 -10.04 23.71
CA GLY A 262 2.59 -11.07 24.21
C GLY A 262 3.21 -12.47 24.13
N ILE A 263 2.58 -13.44 24.81
CA ILE A 263 3.10 -14.81 24.88
C ILE A 263 3.16 -15.51 23.50
N ASP A 264 2.22 -15.25 22.60
CA ASP A 264 2.17 -15.96 21.31
C ASP A 264 3.34 -15.56 20.41
N SER A 265 3.52 -14.25 20.20
CA SER A 265 4.65 -13.72 19.43
C SER A 265 6.00 -14.03 20.09
N SER A 266 6.06 -14.04 21.43
CA SER A 266 7.27 -14.45 22.16
C SER A 266 7.58 -15.94 21.98
N ALA A 267 6.57 -16.81 21.95
CA ALA A 267 6.74 -18.23 21.68
C ALA A 267 7.25 -18.46 20.25
N LEU A 268 6.71 -17.74 19.26
CA LEU A 268 7.24 -17.79 17.89
C LEU A 268 8.69 -17.35 17.83
N LEU A 269 9.06 -16.24 18.50
CA LEU A 269 10.45 -15.78 18.54
C LEU A 269 11.38 -16.84 19.13
N TYR A 270 10.95 -17.53 20.19
CA TYR A 270 11.69 -18.65 20.77
C TYR A 270 11.96 -19.74 19.72
N TYR A 271 10.94 -20.28 19.04
CA TYR A 271 11.13 -21.35 18.06
C TYR A 271 11.93 -20.89 16.82
N MET A 272 11.71 -19.66 16.36
CA MET A 272 12.47 -19.08 15.25
C MET A 272 13.95 -18.95 15.62
N SER A 273 14.27 -18.43 16.82
CA SER A 273 15.65 -18.25 17.28
C SER A 273 16.45 -19.55 17.44
N ARG A 274 15.77 -20.71 17.54
CA ARG A 274 16.42 -22.03 17.57
C ARG A 274 16.57 -22.66 16.19
N SER A 275 15.81 -22.18 15.20
CA SER A 275 15.82 -22.70 13.84
C SER A 275 16.72 -21.89 12.91
N GLU A 276 16.94 -20.61 13.22
CA GLU A 276 17.76 -19.67 12.47
C GLU A 276 19.15 -19.50 13.09
N ALA A 277 20.18 -19.36 12.26
CA ALA A 277 21.54 -19.05 12.70
C ALA A 277 21.77 -17.53 12.89
N ALA A 278 21.04 -16.70 12.13
CA ALA A 278 21.10 -15.25 12.21
C ALA A 278 20.06 -14.69 13.19
N PRO A 279 20.29 -13.50 13.77
CA PRO A 279 19.29 -12.80 14.57
C PRO A 279 17.97 -12.62 13.81
N VAL A 280 16.87 -13.06 14.42
CA VAL A 280 15.53 -12.90 13.84
C VAL A 280 15.18 -11.41 13.76
N LYS A 281 14.69 -10.95 12.60
CA LYS A 281 14.15 -9.60 12.45
C LYS A 281 12.77 -9.50 13.10
N THR A 282 12.59 -8.57 14.03
CA THR A 282 11.32 -8.39 14.75
C THR A 282 10.78 -6.98 14.59
N PHE A 283 9.47 -6.86 14.42
CA PHE A 283 8.79 -5.58 14.17
C PHE A 283 7.73 -5.33 15.21
N SER A 284 7.77 -4.16 15.85
CA SER A 284 6.76 -3.72 16.81
C SER A 284 6.24 -2.35 16.47
N ALA A 285 4.96 -2.13 16.78
CA ALA A 285 4.33 -0.83 16.72
C ALA A 285 3.86 -0.41 18.12
N GLY A 286 4.09 0.84 18.50
CA GLY A 286 3.67 1.39 19.79
C GLY A 286 3.05 2.77 19.65
N TYR A 287 2.32 3.23 20.67
CA TYR A 287 1.72 4.56 20.68
C TYR A 287 2.56 5.56 21.50
N GLY A 288 2.41 6.85 21.18
CA GLY A 288 3.12 7.93 21.88
C GLY A 288 2.75 8.08 23.36
N ARG A 289 3.42 9.00 24.08
CA ARG A 289 3.29 9.18 25.55
C ARG A 289 1.84 9.36 26.05
N LYS A 290 0.96 9.96 25.26
CA LYS A 290 -0.45 10.20 25.63
C LYS A 290 -1.28 8.90 25.73
N ASP A 291 -0.84 7.82 25.08
CA ASP A 291 -1.52 6.53 25.00
C ASP A 291 -0.68 5.39 25.58
N ALA A 292 0.19 5.69 26.56
CA ALA A 292 1.14 4.73 27.13
C ALA A 292 0.48 3.43 27.66
N SER A 293 -0.81 3.48 28.05
CA SER A 293 -1.56 2.28 28.49
C SER A 293 -1.80 1.25 27.39
N PHE A 294 -1.73 1.66 26.12
CA PHE A 294 -1.88 0.81 24.93
C PHE A 294 -0.53 0.47 24.28
N ASN A 295 0.59 0.95 24.85
CA ASN A 295 1.91 0.75 24.28
C ASN A 295 2.53 -0.57 24.75
N GLU A 296 2.77 -1.48 23.80
CA GLU A 296 3.35 -2.81 24.04
C GLU A 296 4.88 -2.88 23.81
N THR A 297 5.46 -1.81 23.27
CA THR A 297 6.88 -1.78 22.85
C THR A 297 7.88 -2.08 23.96
N ALA A 298 7.59 -1.71 25.21
CA ALA A 298 8.47 -2.00 26.34
C ALA A 298 8.64 -3.52 26.58
N GLN A 299 7.56 -4.28 26.43
CA GLN A 299 7.59 -5.74 26.56
C GLN A 299 8.27 -6.37 25.35
N ALA A 300 7.95 -5.91 24.13
CA ALA A 300 8.61 -6.37 22.92
C ALA A 300 10.12 -6.15 22.95
N ARG A 301 10.58 -4.98 23.40
CA ARG A 301 12.01 -4.66 23.57
C ARG A 301 12.71 -5.55 24.59
N MET A 302 12.04 -5.87 25.70
CA MET A 302 12.57 -6.78 26.70
C MET A 302 12.74 -8.21 26.15
N ILE A 303 11.72 -8.71 25.44
CA ILE A 303 11.77 -10.02 24.78
C ILE A 303 12.82 -10.05 23.66
N SER A 304 12.89 -9.01 22.85
CA SER A 304 13.92 -8.85 21.81
C SER A 304 15.33 -8.93 22.39
N ARG A 305 15.61 -8.24 23.50
CA ARG A 305 16.91 -8.29 24.18
C ARG A 305 17.24 -9.68 24.71
N HIS A 306 16.25 -10.39 25.23
CA HIS A 306 16.42 -11.76 25.72
C HIS A 306 16.88 -12.71 24.61
N PHE A 307 16.30 -12.59 23.41
CA PHE A 307 16.63 -13.43 22.25
C PHE A 307 17.66 -12.81 21.30
N ARG A 308 18.19 -11.61 21.61
CA ARG A 308 19.13 -10.84 20.77
C ARG A 308 18.65 -10.68 19.32
N SER A 309 17.36 -10.39 19.14
CA SER A 309 16.74 -10.20 17.82
C SER A 309 17.13 -8.84 17.20
N ASP A 310 17.14 -8.73 15.87
CA ASP A 310 17.26 -7.44 15.17
C ASP A 310 15.91 -6.71 15.19
N HIS A 311 15.76 -5.72 16.07
CA HIS A 311 14.45 -5.17 16.46
C HIS A 311 14.17 -3.79 15.90
N TYR A 312 13.07 -3.70 15.14
CA TYR A 312 12.54 -2.48 14.55
C TYR A 312 11.29 -2.05 15.31
N GLU A 313 11.36 -0.88 15.94
CA GLU A 313 10.27 -0.31 16.71
C GLU A 313 9.77 0.97 16.03
N SER A 314 8.48 1.04 15.74
CA SER A 314 7.84 2.23 15.16
C SER A 314 6.82 2.82 16.13
N ILE A 315 6.98 4.10 16.45
CA ILE A 315 5.99 4.84 17.25
C ILE A 315 4.93 5.40 16.30
N LEU A 316 3.73 4.87 16.41
CA LEU A 316 2.54 5.29 15.70
C LEU A 316 2.13 6.69 16.16
N GLN A 317 2.31 7.68 15.28
CA GLN A 317 1.56 8.94 15.27
C GLN A 317 0.77 9.06 13.95
N PRO A 318 -0.15 8.12 13.68
CA PRO A 318 -0.85 8.10 12.41
C PRO A 318 -1.80 9.29 12.33
N ASP A 319 -1.90 9.88 11.14
CA ASP A 319 -3.09 10.62 10.76
C ASP A 319 -4.25 9.61 10.69
N ALA A 320 -4.94 9.42 11.82
CA ALA A 320 -5.96 8.39 11.97
C ALA A 320 -7.08 8.53 10.95
N ARG A 321 -7.40 9.75 10.49
CA ARG A 321 -8.32 10.00 9.37
C ARG A 321 -7.83 9.32 8.10
N ASN A 322 -6.61 9.64 7.67
CA ASN A 322 -6.03 9.06 6.45
C ASN A 322 -5.92 7.54 6.52
N VAL A 323 -5.57 6.98 7.69
CA VAL A 323 -5.52 5.52 7.87
C VAL A 323 -6.91 4.91 7.75
N MET A 324 -7.95 5.46 8.38
CA MET A 324 -9.32 4.93 8.24
C MET A 324 -9.84 5.03 6.81
N GLU A 325 -9.58 6.14 6.10
CA GLU A 325 -9.94 6.30 4.69
C GLU A 325 -9.23 5.27 3.79
N LYS A 326 -7.96 4.92 4.10
CA LYS A 326 -7.22 3.83 3.44
C LYS A 326 -7.75 2.46 3.81
N LEU A 327 -8.11 2.20 5.06
CA LEU A 327 -8.68 0.92 5.46
C LEU A 327 -10.01 0.67 4.75
N ALA A 328 -10.90 1.66 4.71
CA ALA A 328 -12.15 1.60 3.94
C ALA A 328 -11.95 1.37 2.43
N ALA A 329 -10.72 1.60 1.92
CA ALA A 329 -10.33 1.32 0.55
C ALA A 329 -9.72 -0.08 0.35
N ILE A 330 -9.03 -0.58 1.36
CA ILE A 330 -8.34 -1.87 1.36
C ILE A 330 -9.37 -2.99 1.48
N PHE A 331 -10.32 -2.83 2.40
CA PHE A 331 -11.45 -3.74 2.54
C PHE A 331 -12.47 -3.46 1.43
N ASP A 332 -12.81 -4.50 0.67
CA ASP A 332 -13.76 -4.39 -0.45
C ASP A 332 -15.23 -4.33 0.01
N GLU A 333 -15.45 -4.57 1.30
CA GLU A 333 -16.74 -4.53 2.00
C GLU A 333 -16.54 -3.84 3.36
N PRO A 334 -17.60 -3.34 4.03
CA PRO A 334 -17.43 -2.66 5.31
C PRO A 334 -16.84 -3.60 6.36
N PHE A 335 -15.85 -3.10 7.11
CA PHE A 335 -15.10 -3.85 8.11
C PHE A 335 -14.67 -2.91 9.23
N ALA A 336 -14.93 -3.29 10.49
CA ALA A 336 -14.81 -2.39 11.64
C ALA A 336 -14.08 -2.96 12.86
N ASP A 337 -13.23 -3.98 12.70
CA ASP A 337 -12.24 -4.28 13.75
C ASP A 337 -11.15 -3.19 13.78
N ALA A 338 -11.10 -2.46 14.90
CA ALA A 338 -10.15 -1.40 15.17
C ALA A 338 -8.68 -1.87 15.08
N CYS A 339 -8.41 -3.16 15.30
CA CYS A 339 -7.08 -3.74 15.19
C CYS A 339 -6.48 -3.61 13.77
N ALA A 340 -7.29 -3.30 12.76
CA ALA A 340 -6.84 -3.07 11.39
C ALA A 340 -5.87 -1.88 11.29
N ILE A 341 -6.05 -0.85 12.13
CA ILE A 341 -5.20 0.35 12.16
C ILE A 341 -3.75 0.01 12.52
N PRO A 342 -3.45 -0.53 13.72
CA PRO A 342 -2.08 -0.88 14.08
C PRO A 342 -1.51 -2.00 13.21
N SER A 343 -2.34 -2.94 12.76
CA SER A 343 -1.91 -4.02 11.86
C SER A 343 -1.45 -3.50 10.50
N PHE A 344 -2.17 -2.55 9.92
CA PHE A 344 -1.74 -1.87 8.69
C PHE A 344 -0.41 -1.12 8.87
N LEU A 345 -0.24 -0.45 10.00
CA LEU A 345 0.96 0.34 10.27
C LEU A 345 2.19 -0.55 10.51
N VAL A 346 2.06 -1.61 11.32
CA VAL A 346 3.19 -2.53 11.59
C VAL A 346 3.58 -3.33 10.35
N THR A 347 2.63 -3.74 9.52
CA THR A 347 2.92 -4.45 8.26
C THR A 347 3.55 -3.53 7.22
N SER A 348 3.14 -2.26 7.17
CA SER A 348 3.78 -1.24 6.34
C SER A 348 5.24 -0.99 6.74
N GLU A 349 5.53 -0.99 8.05
CA GLU A 349 6.91 -0.90 8.56
C GLU A 349 7.72 -2.16 8.24
N ALA A 350 7.17 -3.34 8.49
CA ALA A 350 7.83 -4.62 8.22
C ALA A 350 8.20 -4.75 6.74
N ARG A 351 7.31 -4.33 5.83
CA ARG A 351 7.53 -4.41 4.39
C ARG A 351 8.81 -3.71 3.93
N LYS A 352 9.26 -2.66 4.62
CA LYS A 352 10.49 -1.94 4.28
C LYS A 352 11.75 -2.81 4.39
N ASN A 353 11.68 -3.88 5.19
CA ASN A 353 12.83 -4.71 5.55
C ASN A 353 12.68 -6.19 5.16
N VAL A 354 11.44 -6.69 5.03
CA VAL A 354 11.13 -8.10 4.74
C VAL A 354 9.95 -8.22 3.78
N THR A 355 9.85 -9.35 3.08
CA THR A 355 8.71 -9.68 2.21
C THR A 355 7.74 -10.65 2.89
N VAL A 356 8.23 -11.39 3.89
CA VAL A 356 7.46 -12.38 4.68
C VAL A 356 7.59 -12.04 6.16
N ALA A 357 6.51 -12.16 6.92
CA ALA A 357 6.56 -12.11 8.38
C ALA A 357 5.65 -13.14 9.04
N LEU A 358 6.08 -13.69 10.18
CA LEU A 358 5.24 -14.54 11.02
C LEU A 358 4.42 -13.69 11.99
N THR A 359 3.23 -14.16 12.36
CA THR A 359 2.37 -13.55 13.37
C THR A 359 1.76 -14.58 14.31
N GLY A 360 1.47 -14.17 15.54
CA GLY A 360 0.94 -15.03 16.61
C GLY A 360 -0.57 -15.32 16.53
N LEU A 361 -1.22 -15.03 15.39
CA LEU A 361 -2.65 -15.33 15.19
C LEU A 361 -2.93 -16.83 15.29
N GLY A 362 -4.04 -17.22 15.90
CA GLY A 362 -4.36 -18.61 16.24
C GLY A 362 -3.98 -19.00 17.66
N GLY A 363 -3.02 -18.31 18.29
CA GLY A 363 -2.57 -18.64 19.64
C GLY A 363 -3.65 -18.45 20.71
N ASP A 364 -4.49 -17.43 20.55
CA ASP A 364 -5.60 -17.17 21.46
C ASP A 364 -6.77 -18.14 21.30
N GLU A 365 -7.13 -18.44 20.06
CA GLU A 365 -8.20 -19.37 19.70
C GLU A 365 -7.86 -20.78 20.18
N PHE A 366 -6.62 -21.23 19.92
CA PHE A 366 -6.20 -22.60 20.21
C PHE A 366 -5.98 -22.81 21.71
N PHE A 367 -5.33 -21.87 22.38
CA PHE A 367 -4.91 -22.04 23.78
C PHE A 367 -5.84 -21.39 24.81
N GLY A 368 -6.99 -20.82 24.42
CA GLY A 368 -7.95 -20.29 25.38
C GLY A 368 -7.52 -18.93 25.94
N GLY A 369 -7.24 -17.97 25.05
CA GLY A 369 -6.63 -16.69 25.40
C GLY A 369 -7.56 -15.50 25.61
N TYR A 370 -8.83 -15.59 25.23
CA TYR A 370 -9.79 -14.51 25.44
C TYR A 370 -10.47 -14.56 26.80
N PRO A 371 -10.74 -13.41 27.46
CA PRO A 371 -11.53 -13.37 28.70
C PRO A 371 -12.90 -14.04 28.57
N ARG A 372 -13.53 -13.98 27.39
CA ARG A 372 -14.81 -14.65 27.10
C ARG A 372 -14.72 -16.18 27.19
N HIS A 373 -13.55 -16.79 26.97
CA HIS A 373 -13.35 -18.22 27.19
C HIS A 373 -13.48 -18.60 28.66
N MET A 374 -12.94 -17.76 29.55
CA MET A 374 -13.12 -17.94 30.98
C MET A 374 -14.58 -17.73 31.38
N GLY A 375 -15.25 -16.72 30.81
CA GLY A 375 -16.70 -16.53 31.00
C GLY A 375 -17.50 -17.77 30.57
N ALA A 376 -17.24 -18.30 29.39
CA ALA A 376 -17.91 -19.49 28.88
C ALA A 376 -17.71 -20.72 29.77
N ARG A 377 -16.52 -20.91 30.35
CA ARG A 377 -16.28 -22.00 31.30
C ARG A 377 -17.21 -21.91 32.52
N PHE A 378 -17.50 -20.71 33.01
CA PHE A 378 -18.36 -20.49 34.18
C PHE A 378 -19.86 -20.37 33.84
N MET A 379 -20.20 -20.05 32.59
CA MET A 379 -21.57 -19.81 32.16
C MET A 379 -22.53 -20.99 32.43
N PRO A 380 -22.18 -22.27 32.19
CA PRO A 380 -23.08 -23.38 32.52
C PRO A 380 -23.46 -23.45 34.00
N ALA A 381 -22.54 -23.09 34.91
CA ALA A 381 -22.84 -23.05 36.34
C ALA A 381 -23.77 -21.87 36.68
N TYR A 382 -23.58 -20.72 36.03
CA TYR A 382 -24.43 -19.55 36.19
C TYR A 382 -25.86 -19.77 35.64
N LEU A 383 -26.01 -20.44 34.50
CA LEU A 383 -27.30 -20.74 33.90
C LEU A 383 -28.15 -21.74 34.71
N LYS A 384 -27.53 -22.52 35.60
CA LYS A 384 -28.25 -23.38 36.56
C LYS A 384 -28.97 -22.60 37.67
N LEU A 385 -28.63 -21.32 37.87
CA LEU A 385 -29.31 -20.49 38.86
C LEU A 385 -30.76 -20.15 38.42
N PRO A 386 -31.72 -20.11 39.36
CA PRO A 386 -33.08 -19.65 39.08
C PRO A 386 -33.11 -18.28 38.39
N VAL A 387 -34.06 -18.10 37.46
CA VAL A 387 -34.21 -16.87 36.65
C VAL A 387 -34.32 -15.63 37.54
N GLN A 388 -35.01 -15.73 38.68
CA GLN A 388 -35.22 -14.64 39.63
C GLN A 388 -33.91 -14.09 40.21
N LEU A 389 -32.95 -14.98 40.55
CA LEU A 389 -31.63 -14.57 41.04
C LEU A 389 -30.81 -13.90 39.93
N ARG A 390 -30.89 -14.43 38.70
CA ARG A 390 -30.23 -13.84 37.53
C ARG A 390 -30.74 -12.44 37.21
N GLU A 391 -32.05 -12.22 37.28
CA GLU A 391 -32.66 -10.89 37.10
C GLU A 391 -32.31 -9.91 38.23
N GLY A 392 -32.17 -10.41 39.46
CA GLY A 392 -31.64 -9.64 40.59
C GLY A 392 -30.21 -9.16 40.34
N PHE A 393 -29.31 -10.05 39.91
CA PHE A 393 -27.94 -9.69 39.55
C PHE A 393 -27.88 -8.68 38.41
N TRP A 394 -28.75 -8.82 37.41
CA TRP A 394 -28.84 -7.86 36.30
C TRP A 394 -29.29 -6.47 36.77
N SER A 395 -30.32 -6.41 37.62
CA SER A 395 -30.82 -5.14 38.17
C SER A 395 -29.74 -4.38 38.93
N ALA A 396 -28.91 -5.09 39.71
CA ALA A 396 -27.75 -4.52 40.38
C ALA A 396 -26.64 -4.08 39.40
N ALA A 397 -26.34 -4.91 38.39
CA ALA A 397 -25.28 -4.63 37.42
C ALA A 397 -25.57 -3.38 36.54
N ARG A 398 -26.84 -3.04 36.33
CA ARG A 398 -27.25 -1.82 35.58
C ARG A 398 -26.79 -0.52 36.26
N LEU A 399 -26.55 -0.53 37.57
CA LEU A 399 -26.10 0.64 38.32
C LEU A 399 -24.59 0.90 38.21
N LEU A 400 -23.82 -0.06 37.66
CA LEU A 400 -22.38 0.07 37.51
C LEU A 400 -22.03 0.95 36.30
N ARG A 401 -21.25 2.01 36.53
CA ARG A 401 -20.67 2.84 35.46
C ARG A 401 -19.54 2.10 34.76
N GLU A 402 -19.52 2.15 33.43
CA GLU A 402 -18.46 1.52 32.64
C GLU A 402 -17.17 2.34 32.63
N SER A 403 -16.02 1.67 32.60
CA SER A 403 -14.73 2.33 32.52
C SER A 403 -14.34 2.60 31.06
N ARG A 404 -13.78 3.79 30.79
CA ARG A 404 -13.16 4.15 29.50
C ARG A 404 -11.76 3.57 29.29
N SER A 405 -11.21 2.85 30.29
CA SER A 405 -9.89 2.22 30.22
C SER A 405 -9.94 0.86 29.52
N ALA A 406 -8.81 0.42 28.96
CA ALA A 406 -8.61 -0.93 28.41
C ALA A 406 -8.99 -2.07 29.39
N ARG A 407 -9.04 -1.79 30.70
CA ARG A 407 -9.46 -2.72 31.76
C ARG A 407 -10.90 -2.46 32.22
N ASN A 408 -11.87 -2.47 31.30
CA ASN A 408 -13.31 -2.32 31.62
C ASN A 408 -13.91 -3.57 32.30
N LEU A 409 -13.46 -3.87 33.53
CA LEU A 409 -13.99 -4.96 34.35
C LEU A 409 -15.50 -4.80 34.65
N PRO A 410 -16.03 -3.59 34.99
CA PRO A 410 -17.46 -3.41 35.20
C PRO A 410 -18.29 -3.75 33.96
N GLY A 411 -17.88 -3.29 32.78
CA GLY A 411 -18.56 -3.63 31.52
C GLY A 411 -18.51 -5.13 31.20
N ARG A 412 -17.38 -5.80 31.47
CA ARG A 412 -17.27 -7.26 31.30
C ARG A 412 -18.23 -8.02 32.20
N LEU A 413 -18.35 -7.62 33.47
CA LEU A 413 -19.28 -8.22 34.41
C LEU A 413 -20.74 -7.99 33.98
N LYS A 414 -21.07 -6.76 33.57
CA LYS A 414 -22.40 -6.39 33.06
C LYS A 414 -22.77 -7.23 31.83
N ARG A 415 -21.86 -7.42 30.87
CA ARG A 415 -22.06 -8.29 29.69
C ARG A 415 -22.23 -9.77 30.06
N PHE A 416 -21.43 -10.27 31.01
CA PHE A 416 -21.57 -11.65 31.50
C PHE A 416 -22.95 -11.90 32.12
N ILE A 417 -23.39 -11.00 33.01
CA ILE A 417 -24.68 -11.09 33.68
C ILE A 417 -25.84 -10.98 32.68
N ARG A 418 -25.76 -10.05 31.72
CA ARG A 418 -26.76 -9.87 30.64
C ARG A 418 -26.93 -11.14 29.80
N GLY A 419 -25.83 -11.83 29.48
CA GLY A 419 -25.85 -13.07 28.70
C GLY A 419 -26.66 -14.18 29.37
N GLY A 420 -26.80 -14.15 30.70
CA GLY A 420 -27.60 -15.10 31.46
C GLY A 420 -29.11 -15.03 31.23
N ARG A 421 -29.63 -14.25 30.28
CA ARG A 421 -31.06 -14.23 29.92
C ARG A 421 -31.47 -15.26 28.87
N GLY A 422 -30.49 -15.83 28.17
CA GLY A 422 -30.71 -16.87 27.14
C GLY A 422 -30.18 -18.24 27.55
N ASP A 423 -30.06 -19.12 26.55
CA ASP A 423 -29.29 -20.36 26.64
C ASP A 423 -27.78 -20.07 26.48
N PHE A 424 -26.95 -21.12 26.53
CA PHE A 424 -25.50 -20.97 26.42
C PHE A 424 -25.08 -20.26 25.11
N ARG A 425 -25.74 -20.62 24.00
CA ARG A 425 -25.48 -20.01 22.69
C ARG A 425 -25.85 -18.54 22.68
N GLY A 426 -27.07 -18.18 23.09
CA GLY A 426 -27.52 -16.80 23.14
C GLY A 426 -26.66 -15.94 24.06
N ALA A 427 -26.19 -16.51 25.17
CA ALA A 427 -25.23 -15.84 26.06
C ALA A 427 -23.91 -15.54 25.33
N TYR A 428 -23.35 -16.52 24.62
CA TYR A 428 -22.09 -16.37 23.91
C TYR A 428 -22.20 -15.40 22.72
N ASP A 429 -23.24 -15.53 21.90
CA ASP A 429 -23.50 -14.68 20.74
C ASP A 429 -23.71 -13.21 21.18
N SER A 430 -24.29 -12.99 22.36
CA SER A 430 -24.39 -11.63 22.94
C SER A 430 -23.04 -11.01 23.29
N TRP A 431 -21.99 -11.81 23.49
CA TRP A 431 -20.64 -11.31 23.75
C TRP A 431 -19.87 -10.98 22.47
N LEU A 432 -20.32 -11.52 21.34
CA LEU A 432 -19.79 -11.27 20.01
C LEU A 432 -20.60 -10.19 19.25
N SER A 433 -21.79 -9.86 19.73
CA SER A 433 -22.67 -8.86 19.12
C SER A 433 -22.40 -7.46 19.65
N TYR A 434 -22.44 -6.45 18.77
CA TYR A 434 -22.14 -5.06 19.10
C TYR A 434 -23.37 -4.14 19.11
N PHE A 435 -24.33 -4.39 18.21
CA PHE A 435 -25.65 -3.76 18.25
C PHE A 435 -26.72 -4.81 18.53
N SER A 436 -27.64 -4.54 19.45
CA SER A 436 -28.82 -5.37 19.67
C SER A 436 -29.78 -5.29 18.48
N ARG A 437 -30.73 -6.22 18.39
CA ARG A 437 -31.74 -6.20 17.32
C ARG A 437 -32.56 -4.91 17.35
N GLU A 438 -32.90 -4.43 18.54
CA GLU A 438 -33.65 -3.20 18.76
C GLU A 438 -32.83 -1.97 18.35
N GLU A 439 -31.54 -1.95 18.69
CA GLU A 439 -30.63 -0.87 18.29
C GLU A 439 -30.46 -0.82 16.76
N ARG A 440 -30.37 -1.97 16.09
CA ARG A 440 -30.30 -2.03 14.62
C ARG A 440 -31.60 -1.57 13.95
N ALA A 441 -32.76 -1.92 14.51
CA ALA A 441 -34.05 -1.44 14.02
C ALA A 441 -34.18 0.10 14.10
N LEU A 442 -33.55 0.73 15.10
CA LEU A 442 -33.47 2.19 15.23
C LEU A 442 -32.36 2.81 14.37
N LEU A 443 -31.27 2.07 14.13
CA LEU A 443 -30.14 2.49 13.32
C LEU A 443 -30.48 2.54 11.83
N TYR A 444 -31.33 1.65 11.33
CA TYR A 444 -31.69 1.60 9.92
C TYR A 444 -32.72 2.65 9.54
N SER A 445 -32.62 3.15 8.30
CA SER A 445 -33.62 4.03 7.73
C SER A 445 -34.98 3.32 7.60
N HIS A 446 -36.07 4.09 7.51
CA HIS A 446 -37.42 3.56 7.41
C HIS A 446 -37.60 2.50 6.31
N SER A 447 -36.89 2.63 5.18
CA SER A 447 -36.94 1.68 4.06
C SER A 447 -36.21 0.35 4.31
N HIS A 448 -35.35 0.28 5.34
CA HIS A 448 -34.54 -0.90 5.66
C HIS A 448 -34.77 -1.42 7.09
N THR A 449 -35.78 -0.92 7.81
CA THR A 449 -36.11 -1.41 9.17
C THR A 449 -36.39 -2.92 9.21
N GLY A 450 -36.98 -3.47 8.15
CA GLY A 450 -37.23 -4.91 7.98
C GLY A 450 -35.97 -5.78 7.89
N SER A 451 -34.78 -5.18 7.70
CA SER A 451 -33.50 -5.89 7.71
C SER A 451 -33.00 -6.20 9.14
N ALA A 452 -33.59 -5.58 10.17
CA ALA A 452 -33.14 -5.80 11.55
C ALA A 452 -33.44 -7.23 12.04
N GLY A 453 -32.39 -8.03 12.18
CA GLY A 453 -32.48 -9.44 12.53
C GLY A 453 -32.66 -10.36 11.31
N SER A 454 -32.38 -9.88 10.10
CA SER A 454 -32.30 -10.74 8.91
C SER A 454 -30.98 -11.49 8.80
N ALA A 455 -29.95 -11.09 9.56
CA ALA A 455 -28.67 -11.80 9.56
C ALA A 455 -28.87 -13.28 9.94
N PRO A 456 -28.35 -14.24 9.15
CA PRO A 456 -28.44 -15.65 9.49
C PRO A 456 -27.66 -15.91 10.78
N ALA A 457 -28.15 -16.85 11.58
CA ALA A 457 -27.41 -17.32 12.74
C ALA A 457 -26.07 -17.92 12.28
N LEU A 458 -24.99 -17.58 12.98
CA LEU A 458 -23.66 -18.09 12.67
C LEU A 458 -23.67 -19.64 12.66
N PRO A 459 -23.09 -20.29 11.64
CA PRO A 459 -23.13 -21.74 11.53
C PRO A 459 -22.27 -22.44 12.59
N GLY A 460 -22.63 -23.67 12.93
CA GLY A 460 -21.89 -24.53 13.86
C GLY A 460 -22.62 -24.79 15.18
N ARG A 461 -22.21 -25.87 15.85
CA ARG A 461 -22.74 -26.24 17.17
C ARG A 461 -22.11 -25.37 18.24
N LEU A 462 -22.91 -24.88 19.19
CA LEU A 462 -22.44 -24.15 20.38
C LEU A 462 -23.33 -24.49 21.58
N ALA A 463 -23.26 -25.73 22.05
CA ALA A 463 -24.09 -26.23 23.15
C ALA A 463 -23.34 -26.29 24.49
N SER A 464 -22.01 -26.34 24.44
CA SER A 464 -21.14 -26.50 25.60
C SER A 464 -19.88 -25.64 25.49
N PRO A 465 -19.14 -25.41 26.60
CA PRO A 465 -17.89 -24.66 26.56
C PRO A 465 -16.83 -25.23 25.62
N ASP A 466 -16.82 -26.55 25.40
CA ASP A 466 -15.85 -27.19 24.52
C ASP A 466 -16.15 -26.94 23.04
N ASP A 467 -17.41 -26.66 22.68
CA ASP A 467 -17.82 -26.35 21.29
C ASP A 467 -17.28 -24.99 20.80
N ILE A 468 -16.90 -24.08 21.72
CA ILE A 468 -16.47 -22.71 21.39
C ILE A 468 -15.32 -22.68 20.41
N PHE A 469 -14.36 -23.59 20.55
CA PHE A 469 -13.17 -23.58 19.71
C PHE A 469 -13.53 -23.79 18.24
N ALA A 470 -14.33 -24.81 17.94
CA ALA A 470 -14.78 -25.08 16.58
C ALA A 470 -15.69 -23.95 16.06
N TYR A 471 -16.50 -23.36 16.94
CA TYR A 471 -17.36 -22.23 16.61
C TYR A 471 -16.57 -20.97 16.24
N GLU A 472 -15.56 -20.60 17.01
CA GLU A 472 -14.72 -19.42 16.74
C GLU A 472 -13.80 -19.63 15.55
N LEU A 473 -13.23 -20.83 15.39
CA LEU A 473 -12.44 -21.18 14.21
C LEU A 473 -13.19 -20.91 12.91
N ARG A 474 -14.47 -21.31 12.87
CA ARG A 474 -15.32 -21.14 11.68
C ARG A 474 -15.78 -19.70 11.49
N ASN A 475 -16.21 -19.03 12.56
CA ASN A 475 -16.96 -17.77 12.44
C ASN A 475 -16.12 -16.52 12.73
N TYR A 476 -15.24 -16.56 13.73
CA TYR A 476 -14.49 -15.39 14.20
C TYR A 476 -13.10 -15.34 13.56
N LEU A 477 -12.35 -16.42 13.62
CA LEU A 477 -10.97 -16.46 13.13
C LEU A 477 -10.88 -16.20 11.61
N SER A 478 -11.69 -16.91 10.81
CA SER A 478 -11.64 -16.82 9.34
C SER A 478 -11.97 -15.42 8.81
N ASP A 479 -13.12 -14.88 9.17
CA ASP A 479 -13.67 -13.69 8.50
C ASP A 479 -13.44 -12.38 9.25
N ASP A 480 -12.98 -12.42 10.51
CA ASP A 480 -12.48 -11.25 11.24
C ASP A 480 -10.95 -11.21 11.19
N LEU A 481 -10.27 -12.03 12.00
CA LEU A 481 -8.83 -11.91 12.25
C LEU A 481 -7.97 -12.23 11.03
N LEU A 482 -8.25 -13.34 10.32
CA LEU A 482 -7.47 -13.73 9.15
C LEU A 482 -7.78 -12.86 7.94
N CYS A 483 -9.04 -12.48 7.75
CA CYS A 483 -9.44 -11.48 6.76
C CYS A 483 -8.69 -10.16 6.97
N LEU A 484 -8.71 -9.63 8.20
CA LEU A 484 -7.97 -8.43 8.58
C LEU A 484 -6.49 -8.57 8.25
N ALA A 485 -5.86 -9.63 8.75
CA ALA A 485 -4.42 -9.85 8.60
C ALA A 485 -3.99 -9.94 7.14
N ASP A 486 -4.71 -10.73 6.33
CA ASP A 486 -4.42 -10.85 4.89
C ASP A 486 -4.64 -9.51 4.16
N ARG A 487 -5.76 -8.82 4.39
CA ARG A 487 -6.08 -7.58 3.69
C ARG A 487 -5.06 -6.47 3.96
N VAL A 488 -4.73 -6.24 5.23
CA VAL A 488 -3.82 -5.14 5.60
C VAL A 488 -2.36 -5.44 5.24
N SER A 489 -1.93 -6.70 5.35
CA SER A 489 -0.56 -7.10 5.00
C SER A 489 -0.35 -7.11 3.48
N MET A 490 -1.29 -7.66 2.72
CA MET A 490 -1.21 -7.72 1.27
C MET A 490 -1.43 -6.36 0.61
N ALA A 491 -2.13 -5.41 1.26
CA ALA A 491 -2.14 -4.01 0.84
C ALA A 491 -0.74 -3.36 0.86
N ASN A 492 0.18 -3.91 1.66
CA ASN A 492 1.59 -3.54 1.70
C ASN A 492 2.47 -4.58 0.98
N SER A 493 1.92 -5.51 0.19
CA SER A 493 2.67 -6.58 -0.48
C SER A 493 3.58 -7.39 0.49
N LEU A 494 3.08 -7.67 1.69
CA LEU A 494 3.76 -8.46 2.72
C LEU A 494 2.97 -9.75 2.99
N GLU A 495 3.61 -10.91 2.86
CA GLU A 495 2.99 -12.19 3.23
C GLU A 495 3.05 -12.38 4.75
N LEU A 496 1.90 -12.59 5.38
CA LEU A 496 1.83 -13.06 6.77
C LEU A 496 1.63 -14.57 6.84
N ARG A 497 2.47 -15.21 7.67
CA ARG A 497 2.40 -16.64 8.02
C ARG A 497 1.93 -16.83 9.46
N VAL A 498 1.18 -17.89 9.72
CA VAL A 498 0.42 -18.12 10.96
C VAL A 498 0.74 -19.52 11.54
N PRO A 499 1.89 -19.70 12.23
CA PRO A 499 2.34 -21.01 12.70
C PRO A 499 1.43 -21.71 13.72
N PHE A 500 0.59 -20.96 14.43
CA PHE A 500 -0.40 -21.57 15.32
C PHE A 500 -1.53 -22.28 14.57
N LEU A 501 -1.75 -21.96 13.29
CA LEU A 501 -2.83 -22.53 12.47
C LEU A 501 -2.34 -23.72 11.65
N ASP A 502 -1.70 -24.66 12.33
CA ASP A 502 -1.39 -25.98 11.78
C ASP A 502 -2.59 -26.91 11.96
N VAL A 503 -2.97 -27.64 10.91
CA VAL A 503 -4.10 -28.58 10.94
C VAL A 503 -3.91 -29.64 12.04
N ARG A 504 -2.68 -30.17 12.20
CA ARG A 504 -2.37 -31.17 13.23
C ARG A 504 -2.52 -30.58 14.64
N LEU A 505 -2.12 -29.32 14.82
CA LEU A 505 -2.29 -28.63 16.10
C LEU A 505 -3.76 -28.34 16.37
N ALA A 506 -4.55 -27.98 15.35
CA ALA A 506 -5.98 -27.78 15.49
C ALA A 506 -6.70 -29.06 15.90
N GLU A 507 -6.35 -30.20 15.28
CA GLU A 507 -6.88 -31.52 15.64
C GLU A 507 -6.51 -31.93 17.07
N LEU A 508 -5.25 -31.68 17.50
CA LEU A 508 -4.83 -31.89 18.88
C LEU A 508 -5.64 -31.01 19.85
N MET A 509 -5.76 -29.71 19.56
CA MET A 509 -6.44 -28.76 20.43
C MET A 509 -7.97 -28.92 20.41
N ALA A 510 -8.53 -29.52 19.36
CA ALA A 510 -9.92 -29.95 19.31
C ALA A 510 -10.20 -31.19 20.18
N SER A 511 -9.17 -31.93 20.61
CA SER A 511 -9.34 -33.00 21.58
C SER A 511 -9.20 -32.53 23.04
N ALA A 512 -8.60 -31.35 23.27
CA ALA A 512 -8.34 -30.81 24.61
C ALA A 512 -9.56 -30.03 25.18
N PRO A 513 -10.11 -30.40 26.35
CA PRO A 513 -11.19 -29.66 26.99
C PRO A 513 -10.80 -28.20 27.31
N LEU A 514 -11.77 -27.29 27.29
CA LEU A 514 -11.57 -25.87 27.60
C LEU A 514 -10.99 -25.66 29.01
N ALA A 515 -11.31 -26.55 29.95
CA ALA A 515 -10.76 -26.52 31.31
C ALA A 515 -9.24 -26.70 31.38
N LEU A 516 -8.65 -27.45 30.43
CA LEU A 516 -7.20 -27.59 30.31
C LEU A 516 -6.57 -26.34 29.68
N LYS A 517 -7.27 -25.69 28.74
CA LYS A 517 -6.83 -24.43 28.10
C LYS A 517 -6.88 -23.25 29.08
N THR A 518 -7.91 -23.21 29.92
CA THR A 518 -8.21 -22.15 30.90
C THR A 518 -8.17 -22.67 32.34
N ARG A 519 -6.99 -23.07 32.84
CA ARG A 519 -6.85 -23.71 34.17
C ARG A 519 -7.00 -22.69 35.32
N GLY A 520 -8.01 -22.88 36.18
CA GLY A 520 -8.30 -21.93 37.26
C GLY A 520 -8.78 -20.57 36.72
N TYR A 521 -8.10 -19.48 37.08
CA TYR A 521 -8.29 -18.15 36.46
C TYR A 521 -7.18 -17.81 35.44
N THR A 522 -6.39 -18.81 35.03
CA THR A 522 -5.27 -18.63 34.12
C THR A 522 -5.68 -18.93 32.68
N LEU A 523 -5.66 -17.89 31.83
CA LEU A 523 -5.77 -18.02 30.39
C LEU A 523 -4.47 -18.57 29.78
N LYS A 524 -4.56 -19.28 28.65
CA LYS A 524 -3.42 -19.91 27.97
C LYS A 524 -2.57 -20.79 28.88
N ALA A 525 -3.22 -21.57 29.75
CA ALA A 525 -2.52 -22.34 30.77
C ALA A 525 -1.49 -23.32 30.17
N MET A 526 -1.85 -23.99 29.07
CA MET A 526 -0.93 -24.87 28.34
C MET A 526 0.27 -24.10 27.77
N LEU A 527 0.03 -23.06 26.94
CA LEU A 527 1.13 -22.30 26.31
C LEU A 527 2.06 -21.66 27.35
N LYS A 528 1.51 -21.11 28.44
CA LYS A 528 2.31 -20.59 29.57
C LYS A 528 3.19 -21.66 30.21
N LYS A 529 2.68 -22.89 30.31
CA LYS A 529 3.42 -24.01 30.86
C LYS A 529 4.51 -24.51 29.91
N ILE A 530 4.23 -24.58 28.60
CA ILE A 530 5.24 -24.94 27.58
C ILE A 530 6.37 -23.92 27.56
N MET A 531 6.03 -22.62 27.67
CA MET A 531 7.00 -21.52 27.65
C MET A 531 7.64 -21.23 29.02
N GLU A 532 7.28 -21.98 30.07
CA GLU A 532 7.88 -21.84 31.38
C GLU A 532 9.39 -22.11 31.30
N ARG A 533 10.21 -21.26 31.91
CA ARG A 533 11.70 -21.28 31.84
C ARG A 533 12.30 -20.96 30.46
N ARG A 534 11.49 -20.79 29.42
CA ARG A 534 11.95 -20.37 28.06
C ARG A 534 11.77 -18.88 27.81
N LEU A 535 10.81 -18.27 28.51
CA LEU A 535 10.53 -16.83 28.45
C LEU A 535 10.79 -16.17 29.82
N PRO A 536 11.10 -14.86 29.84
CA PRO A 536 11.14 -14.07 31.06
C PRO A 536 9.84 -14.21 31.88
N PRO A 537 9.92 -14.35 33.22
CA PRO A 537 8.73 -14.52 34.08
C PRO A 537 7.68 -13.42 33.93
N GLU A 538 8.09 -12.19 33.59
CA GLU A 538 7.24 -11.03 33.37
C GLU A 538 6.28 -11.23 32.20
N THR A 539 6.71 -11.92 31.14
CA THR A 539 5.89 -12.22 29.96
C THR A 539 4.79 -13.23 30.29
N LEU A 540 5.09 -14.20 31.16
CA LEU A 540 4.13 -15.24 31.58
C LEU A 540 3.07 -14.70 32.55
N LYS A 541 3.45 -13.75 33.41
CA LYS A 541 2.57 -13.10 34.40
C LYS A 541 1.79 -11.91 33.84
N GLY A 542 2.20 -11.37 32.69
CA GLY A 542 1.56 -10.23 32.06
C GLY A 542 0.08 -10.47 31.74
N PRO A 543 -0.80 -9.47 31.94
CA PRO A 543 -2.18 -9.55 31.46
C PRO A 543 -2.18 -9.55 29.93
N LYS A 544 -3.17 -10.20 29.31
CA LYS A 544 -3.38 -10.08 27.86
C LYS A 544 -3.58 -8.61 27.50
N ARG A 545 -2.70 -8.11 26.64
CA ARG A 545 -2.83 -6.85 25.93
C ARG A 545 -2.97 -7.24 24.46
N GLY A 546 -4.02 -6.76 23.82
CA GLY A 546 -4.18 -6.91 22.38
C GLY A 546 -3.70 -5.64 21.70
N PHE A 547 -3.62 -5.67 20.36
CA PHE A 547 -3.39 -4.51 19.50
C PHE A 547 -4.58 -3.52 19.54
N GLN A 548 -4.95 -3.08 20.74
CA GLN A 548 -6.07 -2.18 20.99
C GLN A 548 -5.68 -0.76 20.61
N VAL A 549 -6.63 -0.07 19.99
CA VAL A 549 -6.55 1.34 19.66
C VAL A 549 -7.35 2.12 20.71
N PRO A 550 -6.88 3.30 21.16
CA PRO A 550 -7.64 4.16 22.08
C PRO A 550 -8.81 4.88 21.37
N LEU A 551 -9.71 4.13 20.71
CA LEU A 551 -10.83 4.68 19.92
C LEU A 551 -11.70 5.66 20.73
N ALA A 552 -11.99 5.35 22.00
CA ALA A 552 -12.79 6.21 22.87
C ALA A 552 -12.16 7.61 23.04
N ARG A 553 -10.83 7.69 23.17
CA ARG A 553 -10.11 8.96 23.27
C ARG A 553 -10.07 9.65 21.90
N TRP A 554 -9.74 8.90 20.86
CA TRP A 554 -9.68 9.45 19.50
C TRP A 554 -11.02 10.06 19.09
N TYR A 555 -12.14 9.35 19.26
CA TYR A 555 -13.46 9.87 18.92
C TYR A 555 -13.99 10.94 19.87
N GLY A 556 -13.62 10.89 21.15
CA GLY A 556 -13.97 11.94 22.11
C GLY A 556 -13.20 13.25 21.93
N GLU A 557 -11.99 13.20 21.37
CA GLU A 557 -11.05 14.33 21.28
C GLU A 557 -10.57 14.57 19.84
N GLU A 558 -9.51 13.87 19.41
CA GLU A 558 -8.72 14.17 18.20
C GLU A 558 -9.51 14.04 16.88
N LEU A 559 -10.46 13.11 16.83
CA LEU A 559 -11.29 12.78 15.67
C LEU A 559 -12.73 13.24 15.81
N LYS A 560 -13.10 13.94 16.89
CA LYS A 560 -14.47 14.39 17.11
C LYS A 560 -15.02 15.20 15.92
N GLY A 561 -14.20 16.10 15.38
CA GLY A 561 -14.54 16.87 14.18
C GLY A 561 -14.70 16.00 12.92
N PHE A 562 -13.84 14.98 12.76
CA PHE A 562 -13.89 14.05 11.63
C PHE A 562 -15.12 13.14 11.68
N VAL A 563 -15.44 12.57 12.84
CA VAL A 563 -16.64 11.75 13.04
C VAL A 563 -17.89 12.57 12.70
N ARG A 564 -17.97 13.80 13.22
CA ARG A 564 -19.08 14.70 12.87
C ARG A 564 -19.09 15.07 11.40
N GLU A 565 -17.94 15.28 10.74
CA GLU A 565 -17.88 15.53 9.30
C GLU A 565 -18.45 14.35 8.50
N VAL A 566 -18.04 13.12 8.80
CA VAL A 566 -18.51 11.90 8.12
C VAL A 566 -20.00 11.68 8.36
N LEU A 567 -20.47 11.85 9.60
CA LEU A 567 -21.85 11.53 9.99
C LEU A 567 -22.85 12.68 9.71
N ALA A 568 -22.42 13.95 9.77
CA ALA A 568 -23.27 15.12 9.55
C ALA A 568 -23.27 15.61 8.09
N GLY A 569 -22.35 15.16 7.24
CA GLY A 569 -22.21 15.60 5.85
C GLY A 569 -23.36 15.22 4.88
N GLY A 570 -24.51 14.78 5.41
CA GLY A 570 -25.64 14.28 4.63
C GLY A 570 -25.35 12.95 3.93
N PHE A 571 -24.32 12.21 4.35
CA PHE A 571 -24.01 10.87 3.84
C PHE A 571 -25.08 9.86 4.27
N SER A 572 -25.46 9.84 5.55
CA SER A 572 -26.53 8.98 6.09
C SER A 572 -27.88 9.16 5.37
N GLU A 573 -28.31 10.41 5.15
CA GLU A 573 -29.54 10.71 4.40
C GLU A 573 -29.44 10.36 2.90
N LYS A 574 -28.30 10.64 2.25
CA LYS A 574 -28.11 10.33 0.82
C LYS A 574 -27.89 8.84 0.57
N ASN A 575 -27.32 8.11 1.54
CA ASN A 575 -26.94 6.71 1.41
C ASN A 575 -28.11 5.76 1.67
N GLY A 576 -29.15 6.23 2.34
CA GLY A 576 -30.45 5.57 2.40
C GLY A 576 -30.52 4.33 3.30
N TRP A 577 -29.41 3.91 3.92
CA TRP A 577 -29.36 2.73 4.82
C TRP A 577 -29.51 3.09 6.29
N LEU A 578 -28.94 4.21 6.74
CA LEU A 578 -28.87 4.57 8.17
C LEU A 578 -29.74 5.77 8.52
N ALA A 579 -30.36 5.74 9.69
CA ALA A 579 -31.19 6.80 10.24
C ALA A 579 -30.34 7.82 11.02
N PRO A 580 -30.28 9.10 10.58
CA PRO A 580 -29.47 10.13 11.26
C PRO A 580 -29.86 10.36 12.72
N GLY A 581 -31.15 10.23 13.04
CA GLY A 581 -31.68 10.49 14.38
C GLY A 581 -31.09 9.59 15.46
N TYR A 582 -30.97 8.29 15.20
CA TYR A 582 -30.36 7.35 16.15
C TYR A 582 -28.85 7.55 16.25
N ILE A 583 -28.16 7.84 15.13
CA ILE A 583 -26.73 8.14 15.13
C ILE A 583 -26.42 9.35 16.04
N GLU A 584 -27.20 10.42 15.95
CA GLU A 584 -27.00 11.62 16.80
C GLU A 584 -27.26 11.32 18.29
N ALA A 585 -28.26 10.49 18.60
CA ALA A 585 -28.52 10.05 19.96
C ALA A 585 -27.35 9.20 20.51
N MET A 586 -26.83 8.27 19.71
CA MET A 586 -25.68 7.43 20.03
C MET A 586 -24.42 8.27 20.32
N LEU A 587 -24.15 9.29 19.48
CA LEU A 587 -23.02 10.20 19.70
C LEU A 587 -23.17 10.99 21.01
N LYS A 588 -24.37 11.51 21.31
CA LYS A 588 -24.64 12.23 22.56
C LYS A 588 -24.45 11.35 23.80
N GLU A 589 -24.92 10.10 23.75
CA GLU A 589 -24.77 9.16 24.87
C GLU A 589 -23.30 8.83 25.11
N HIS A 590 -22.51 8.61 24.05
CA HIS A 590 -21.06 8.41 24.15
C HIS A 590 -20.33 9.62 24.74
N GLU A 591 -20.66 10.82 24.25
CA GLU A 591 -20.09 12.08 24.73
C GLU A 591 -20.41 12.32 26.23
N SER A 592 -21.59 11.89 26.70
CA SER A 592 -21.99 11.99 28.11
C SER A 592 -21.13 11.15 29.06
N GLY A 593 -20.48 10.10 28.54
CA GLY A 593 -19.65 9.18 29.32
C GLY A 593 -20.42 8.21 30.21
N ARG A 594 -21.73 8.06 29.98
CA ARG A 594 -22.56 7.00 30.60
C ARG A 594 -22.27 5.63 29.99
N GLU A 595 -22.12 5.56 28.66
CA GLU A 595 -21.82 4.33 27.93
C GLU A 595 -20.64 4.50 26.97
N ASN A 596 -19.88 3.42 26.77
CA ASN A 596 -18.77 3.38 25.81
C ASN A 596 -19.24 2.74 24.49
N LEU A 597 -19.64 3.58 23.54
CA LEU A 597 -20.16 3.19 22.23
C LEU A 597 -19.11 3.33 21.11
N SER A 598 -17.82 3.24 21.45
CA SER A 598 -16.72 3.49 20.51
C SER A 598 -16.72 2.52 19.32
N ASP A 599 -16.98 1.25 19.57
CA ASP A 599 -17.02 0.21 18.53
C ASP A 599 -18.22 0.42 17.61
N GLN A 600 -19.38 0.79 18.15
CA GLN A 600 -20.58 1.13 17.40
C GLN A 600 -20.37 2.37 16.52
N ILE A 601 -19.77 3.42 17.06
CA ILE A 601 -19.42 4.63 16.31
C ILE A 601 -18.42 4.28 15.20
N HIS A 602 -17.40 3.46 15.50
CA HIS A 602 -16.44 3.00 14.51
C HIS A 602 -17.11 2.26 13.35
N ALA A 603 -18.06 1.35 13.67
CA ALA A 603 -18.81 0.60 12.68
C ALA A 603 -19.60 1.52 11.72
N VAL A 604 -20.30 2.51 12.25
CA VAL A 604 -21.04 3.47 11.43
C VAL A 604 -20.09 4.30 10.57
N VAL A 605 -18.97 4.78 11.12
CA VAL A 605 -17.97 5.57 10.39
C VAL A 605 -17.35 4.75 9.25
N MET A 606 -16.91 3.52 9.51
CA MET A 606 -16.28 2.67 8.48
C MET A 606 -17.27 2.29 7.37
N PHE A 607 -18.53 2.05 7.71
CA PHE A 607 -19.60 1.79 6.75
C PHE A 607 -19.85 2.99 5.83
N GLU A 608 -19.97 4.19 6.40
CA GLU A 608 -20.18 5.43 5.64
C GLU A 608 -18.96 5.77 4.75
N LEU A 609 -17.73 5.60 5.26
CA LEU A 609 -16.50 5.81 4.48
C LEU A 609 -16.42 4.84 3.28
N TRP A 610 -16.72 3.56 3.51
CA TRP A 610 -16.74 2.53 2.48
C TRP A 610 -17.82 2.85 1.41
N GLN A 611 -19.04 3.18 1.83
CA GLN A 611 -20.11 3.55 0.88
C GLN A 611 -19.78 4.81 0.08
N ALA A 612 -19.26 5.86 0.74
CA ALA A 612 -18.88 7.10 0.09
C ALA A 612 -17.82 6.89 -1.01
N ARG A 613 -16.90 5.95 -0.79
CA ARG A 613 -15.91 5.53 -1.78
C ARG A 613 -16.56 4.78 -2.95
N ASN A 614 -17.40 3.79 -2.67
CA ASN A 614 -18.00 2.96 -3.72
C ASN A 614 -19.04 3.69 -4.55
N ARG A 615 -19.73 4.68 -3.99
CA ARG A 615 -20.60 5.58 -4.76
C ARG A 615 -19.83 6.55 -5.65
N LYS A 616 -18.65 7.02 -5.24
CA LYS A 616 -17.77 7.75 -6.17
C LYS A 616 -17.44 6.87 -7.38
N ILE A 617 -17.16 5.59 -7.16
CA ILE A 617 -16.93 4.62 -8.24
C ILE A 617 -18.20 4.39 -9.10
N ALA A 618 -19.39 4.28 -8.49
CA ALA A 618 -20.66 4.00 -9.20
C ALA A 618 -21.33 5.23 -9.86
N ALA A 619 -21.19 6.42 -9.29
CA ALA A 619 -21.86 7.67 -9.74
C ALA A 619 -21.01 8.49 -10.72
N GLY A 620 -19.97 7.92 -11.32
CA GLY A 620 -19.10 8.61 -12.28
C GLY A 620 -18.07 9.57 -11.66
N GLY A 621 -17.57 9.28 -10.46
CA GLY A 621 -16.51 10.01 -9.77
C GLY A 621 -15.27 9.15 -9.53
N VAL A 622 -14.40 9.07 -10.54
CA VAL A 622 -13.17 8.24 -10.59
C VAL A 622 -13.46 6.79 -10.97
N SER A 623 -13.87 6.67 -12.24
CA SER A 623 -13.38 5.58 -13.06
C SER A 623 -11.84 5.68 -13.12
N PHE A 624 -11.14 4.66 -12.63
CA PHE A 624 -10.15 4.01 -13.48
C PHE A 624 -10.87 2.85 -14.19
N GLY A 625 -12.07 3.06 -14.72
CA GLY A 625 -12.23 3.18 -16.16
C GLY A 625 -11.34 4.22 -16.80
N ILE A 626 -10.24 3.73 -17.37
CA ILE A 626 -10.10 3.88 -18.81
C ILE A 626 -11.41 3.31 -19.40
N ARG A 627 -12.41 4.16 -19.63
CA ARG A 627 -13.06 4.03 -20.93
C ARG A 627 -11.94 4.43 -21.86
N PRO A 628 -11.48 3.57 -22.79
CA PRO A 628 -10.82 4.12 -23.95
C PRO A 628 -11.85 5.12 -24.48
N ALA A 629 -11.54 6.43 -24.41
CA ALA A 629 -12.16 7.30 -25.37
C ALA A 629 -11.76 6.65 -26.69
N ALA A 630 -12.72 6.07 -27.41
CA ALA A 630 -12.48 5.39 -28.68
C ALA A 630 -12.15 6.42 -29.77
N GLY A 631 -11.22 7.34 -29.46
CA GLY A 631 -10.91 8.51 -30.24
C GLY A 631 -10.00 9.49 -29.49
N PRO A 632 -9.35 10.38 -30.24
CA PRO A 632 -8.36 11.32 -29.72
C PRO A 632 -8.99 12.42 -28.86
N LEU A 633 -8.36 12.77 -27.73
CA LEU A 633 -8.80 13.85 -26.84
C LEU A 633 -8.31 15.22 -27.34
N ASN A 634 -9.13 16.26 -27.19
CA ASN A 634 -8.68 17.64 -27.34
C ASN A 634 -8.07 18.13 -26.01
N VAL A 635 -6.75 18.30 -25.98
CA VAL A 635 -5.98 18.58 -24.76
C VAL A 635 -5.49 20.03 -24.76
N LEU A 636 -5.82 20.81 -23.73
CA LEU A 636 -5.27 22.15 -23.56
C LEU A 636 -4.11 22.14 -22.56
N VAL A 637 -2.89 22.27 -23.06
CA VAL A 637 -1.67 22.35 -22.25
C VAL A 637 -1.40 23.81 -21.87
N CYS A 638 -1.47 24.12 -20.58
CA CYS A 638 -1.30 25.46 -20.03
C CYS A 638 0.04 25.58 -19.32
N THR A 639 0.90 26.48 -19.79
CA THR A 639 2.22 26.72 -19.20
C THR A 639 2.57 28.20 -19.21
N ASP A 640 3.53 28.63 -18.38
CA ASP A 640 4.05 30.00 -18.41
C ASP A 640 5.29 30.11 -19.33
N ILE A 641 5.88 28.96 -19.69
CA ILE A 641 7.16 28.84 -20.41
C ILE A 641 7.04 27.64 -21.36
N ILE A 642 7.54 27.80 -22.59
CA ILE A 642 7.79 26.69 -23.52
C ILE A 642 9.28 26.65 -23.85
N GLN A 643 9.73 25.49 -24.35
CA GLN A 643 11.14 25.19 -24.63
C GLN A 643 11.86 26.26 -25.48
N GLU A 644 11.16 26.90 -26.41
CA GLU A 644 11.74 27.89 -27.32
C GLU A 644 11.96 29.28 -26.70
N ASP A 645 11.29 29.57 -25.58
CA ASP A 645 11.24 30.91 -24.95
C ASP A 645 12.24 31.05 -23.78
N ASP A 646 12.58 29.95 -23.09
CA ASP A 646 13.64 29.84 -22.08
C ASP A 646 14.08 28.36 -21.97
N ALA A 647 15.36 28.07 -22.21
CA ALA A 647 15.86 26.75 -22.63
C ALA A 647 16.04 25.71 -21.52
N GLY A 648 15.07 25.53 -20.61
CA GLY A 648 15.16 24.39 -19.71
C GLY A 648 14.08 24.25 -18.63
N GLY A 649 14.11 23.09 -17.96
CA GLY A 649 13.27 22.82 -16.78
C GLY A 649 11.82 22.51 -17.11
N SER A 650 10.88 23.11 -16.37
CA SER A 650 9.44 22.83 -16.43
C SER A 650 8.80 23.12 -17.80
N GLY A 651 9.36 24.07 -18.57
CA GLY A 651 8.90 24.38 -19.92
C GLY A 651 9.15 23.25 -20.91
N ARG A 652 10.28 22.54 -20.77
CA ARG A 652 10.58 21.33 -21.56
C ARG A 652 9.61 20.20 -21.23
N VAL A 653 9.29 20.03 -19.94
CA VAL A 653 8.29 19.02 -19.53
C VAL A 653 6.95 19.31 -20.20
N ALA A 654 6.48 20.55 -20.17
CA ALA A 654 5.22 20.93 -20.81
C ALA A 654 5.22 20.68 -22.33
N TRP A 655 6.34 20.96 -23.00
CA TRP A 655 6.48 20.72 -24.43
C TRP A 655 6.51 19.22 -24.78
N GLU A 656 7.30 18.43 -24.05
CA GLU A 656 7.36 16.97 -24.24
C GLU A 656 6.02 16.31 -23.91
N THR A 657 5.29 16.78 -22.89
CA THR A 657 3.91 16.33 -22.64
C THR A 657 3.04 16.55 -23.88
N ALA A 658 3.05 17.74 -24.47
CA ALA A 658 2.25 18.04 -25.67
C ALA A 658 2.69 17.17 -26.86
N LYS A 659 3.98 17.09 -27.15
CA LYS A 659 4.54 16.33 -28.27
C LYS A 659 4.20 14.84 -28.21
N ARG A 660 4.30 14.23 -27.02
CA ARG A 660 4.03 12.80 -26.87
C ARG A 660 2.54 12.50 -26.90
N LEU A 661 1.68 13.33 -26.29
CA LEU A 661 0.23 13.18 -26.43
C LEU A 661 -0.22 13.30 -27.90
N ALA A 662 0.41 14.19 -28.69
CA ALA A 662 0.17 14.26 -30.14
C ALA A 662 0.60 12.97 -30.85
N ALA A 663 1.78 12.43 -30.51
CA ALA A 663 2.27 11.16 -31.06
C ALA A 663 1.40 9.95 -30.71
N MET A 664 0.69 10.01 -29.57
CA MET A 664 -0.29 9.02 -29.13
C MET A 664 -1.66 9.20 -29.81
N GLY A 665 -1.78 10.18 -30.72
CA GLY A 665 -2.96 10.43 -31.53
C GLY A 665 -3.90 11.50 -30.98
N HIS A 666 -3.66 12.04 -29.78
CA HIS A 666 -4.47 13.14 -29.23
C HIS A 666 -4.21 14.47 -29.96
N ARG A 667 -5.03 15.48 -29.64
CA ARG A 667 -4.97 16.82 -30.24
C ARG A 667 -4.60 17.87 -29.19
N PRO A 668 -3.32 17.97 -28.82
CA PRO A 668 -2.86 18.96 -27.86
C PRO A 668 -2.75 20.35 -28.50
N VAL A 669 -3.15 21.36 -27.75
CA VAL A 669 -2.96 22.79 -28.04
C VAL A 669 -2.26 23.41 -26.85
N VAL A 670 -1.20 24.18 -27.09
CA VAL A 670 -0.42 24.82 -26.04
C VAL A 670 -0.85 26.29 -25.90
N ILE A 671 -1.10 26.72 -24.67
CA ILE A 671 -1.28 28.13 -24.33
C ILE A 671 -0.20 28.57 -23.35
N THR A 672 0.53 29.63 -23.72
CA THR A 672 1.69 30.11 -22.96
C THR A 672 1.78 31.63 -22.90
N LYS A 673 2.58 32.15 -21.97
CA LYS A 673 2.83 33.59 -21.85
C LYS A 673 3.68 34.08 -23.03
N GLY A 674 3.35 35.25 -23.56
CA GLY A 674 4.01 35.82 -24.75
C GLY A 674 5.39 36.43 -24.46
N CYS A 675 6.27 36.37 -25.47
CA CYS A 675 7.62 36.95 -25.48
C CYS A 675 7.73 38.08 -26.53
N PRO A 676 8.57 39.11 -26.33
CA PRO A 676 8.65 40.30 -27.20
C PRO A 676 8.92 40.03 -28.69
N ASN A 677 9.53 38.89 -29.03
CA ASN A 677 9.97 38.54 -30.39
C ASN A 677 9.25 37.33 -30.99
N LYS A 678 8.09 36.95 -30.45
CA LYS A 678 7.30 35.79 -30.91
C LYS A 678 5.88 36.20 -31.25
N ASN A 679 5.31 35.53 -32.27
CA ASN A 679 3.93 35.77 -32.69
C ASN A 679 2.93 35.28 -31.65
N ASP A 680 1.75 35.92 -31.61
CA ASP A 680 0.67 35.56 -30.69
C ASP A 680 0.06 34.17 -31.02
N PHE A 681 0.31 33.64 -32.23
CA PHE A 681 -0.03 32.28 -32.67
C PHE A 681 1.07 31.74 -33.60
N GLU A 682 1.48 30.49 -33.41
CA GLU A 682 2.32 29.75 -34.36
C GLU A 682 2.02 28.24 -34.29
N ILE A 683 2.48 27.50 -35.29
CA ILE A 683 2.46 26.03 -35.30
C ILE A 683 3.91 25.57 -35.24
N SER A 684 4.27 24.83 -34.19
CA SER A 684 5.62 24.26 -34.00
C SER A 684 5.49 22.74 -33.86
N GLU A 685 6.25 21.98 -34.67
CA GLU A 685 6.18 20.51 -34.74
C GLU A 685 4.74 19.94 -34.90
N GLY A 686 3.86 20.66 -35.61
CA GLY A 686 2.46 20.25 -35.81
C GLY A 686 1.52 20.56 -34.64
N ILE A 687 2.00 21.23 -33.59
CA ILE A 687 1.24 21.63 -32.41
C ILE A 687 0.96 23.13 -32.45
N GLU A 688 -0.29 23.52 -32.24
CA GLU A 688 -0.68 24.92 -32.16
C GLU A 688 -0.24 25.54 -30.83
N VAL A 689 0.44 26.69 -30.90
CA VAL A 689 0.94 27.44 -29.75
C VAL A 689 0.30 28.83 -29.74
N TYR A 690 -0.49 29.12 -28.71
CA TYR A 690 -1.14 30.41 -28.49
C TYR A 690 -0.43 31.18 -27.38
N ARG A 691 -0.04 32.42 -27.68
CA ARG A 691 0.65 33.30 -26.74
C ARG A 691 -0.26 34.42 -26.24
N TYR A 692 -0.25 34.64 -24.93
CA TYR A 692 -0.96 35.75 -24.30
C TYR A 692 0.02 36.70 -23.59
N ARG A 693 -0.05 38.00 -23.88
CA ARG A 693 0.89 39.01 -23.33
C ARG A 693 0.59 39.41 -21.87
N GLY A 694 0.36 38.43 -20.99
CA GLY A 694 0.15 38.63 -19.54
C GLY A 694 -1.17 39.31 -19.14
N ASN A 695 -2.09 39.55 -20.09
CA ASN A 695 -3.38 40.20 -19.84
C ASN A 695 -4.52 39.15 -19.78
N PRO A 696 -5.32 39.08 -18.69
CA PRO A 696 -6.45 38.16 -18.57
C PRO A 696 -7.49 38.25 -19.70
N LEU A 697 -7.74 39.45 -20.25
CA LEU A 697 -8.64 39.63 -21.39
C LEU A 697 -8.08 39.01 -22.66
N LYS A 698 -6.77 39.15 -22.88
CA LYS A 698 -6.09 38.52 -24.03
C LYS A 698 -6.05 37.00 -23.91
N LEU A 699 -5.84 36.46 -22.71
CA LEU A 699 -5.93 35.01 -22.50
C LEU A 699 -7.35 34.49 -22.82
N ARG A 700 -8.40 35.18 -22.35
CA ARG A 700 -9.78 34.81 -22.68
C ARG A 700 -10.03 34.86 -24.19
N ALA A 701 -9.49 35.85 -24.89
CA ALA A 701 -9.56 35.93 -26.34
C ALA A 701 -8.88 34.72 -27.02
N GLN A 702 -7.69 34.33 -26.56
CA GLN A 702 -6.98 33.16 -27.10
C GLN A 702 -7.72 31.84 -26.81
N VAL A 703 -8.23 31.65 -25.59
CA VAL A 703 -9.06 30.49 -25.25
C VAL A 703 -10.32 30.43 -26.13
N LYS A 704 -10.95 31.57 -26.40
CA LYS A 704 -12.09 31.64 -27.32
C LYS A 704 -11.69 31.28 -28.76
N ALA A 705 -10.51 31.72 -29.22
CA ALA A 705 -9.98 31.34 -30.53
C ALA A 705 -9.72 29.83 -30.62
N ILE A 706 -9.14 29.23 -29.57
CA ILE A 706 -8.93 27.77 -29.48
C ILE A 706 -10.26 27.02 -29.57
N LEU A 707 -11.26 27.41 -28.76
CA LEU A 707 -12.59 26.79 -28.80
C LEU A 707 -13.27 26.94 -30.16
N SER A 708 -13.10 28.08 -30.85
CA SER A 708 -13.68 28.27 -32.17
C SER A 708 -13.08 27.35 -33.24
N ARG A 709 -11.81 26.95 -33.08
CA ARG A 709 -11.10 26.08 -34.03
C ARG A 709 -11.22 24.58 -33.70
N HIS A 710 -11.11 24.23 -32.42
CA HIS A 710 -11.07 22.83 -31.95
C HIS A 710 -12.41 22.36 -31.36
N GLY A 711 -13.39 23.25 -31.23
CA GLY A 711 -14.67 22.96 -30.61
C GLY A 711 -14.54 22.84 -29.09
N ARG A 712 -14.58 21.62 -28.57
CA ARG A 712 -14.57 21.33 -27.13
C ARG A 712 -13.18 20.91 -26.66
N ILE A 713 -12.75 21.42 -25.51
CA ILE A 713 -11.59 20.89 -24.79
C ILE A 713 -12.06 19.80 -23.81
N ASP A 714 -11.45 18.62 -23.89
CA ASP A 714 -11.80 17.46 -23.07
C ASP A 714 -11.02 17.41 -21.77
N VAL A 715 -9.77 17.87 -21.77
CA VAL A 715 -8.92 17.91 -20.58
C VAL A 715 -7.93 19.07 -20.64
N MET A 716 -7.65 19.66 -19.48
CA MET A 716 -6.61 20.68 -19.31
C MET A 716 -5.41 20.10 -18.57
N VAL A 717 -4.21 20.26 -19.13
CA VAL A 717 -2.95 19.89 -18.48
C VAL A 717 -2.23 21.15 -18.05
N LEU A 718 -2.10 21.34 -16.75
CA LEU A 718 -1.59 22.57 -16.15
C LEU A 718 -0.15 22.35 -15.67
N HIS A 719 0.78 23.25 -16.00
CA HIS A 719 2.18 23.20 -15.51
C HIS A 719 2.52 24.36 -14.57
N HIS A 720 1.85 25.52 -14.68
CA HIS A 720 2.20 26.72 -13.92
C HIS A 720 0.97 27.39 -13.27
N PRO A 721 1.04 27.79 -11.98
CA PRO A 721 -0.11 28.32 -11.24
C PRO A 721 -0.77 29.56 -11.85
N TYR A 722 0.01 30.44 -12.47
CA TYR A 722 -0.48 31.71 -12.98
C TYR A 722 -1.33 31.52 -14.24
N THR A 723 -0.80 30.89 -15.30
CA THR A 723 -1.61 30.50 -16.47
C THR A 723 -2.75 29.57 -16.07
N ALA A 724 -2.52 28.64 -15.13
CA ALA A 724 -3.56 27.73 -14.63
C ALA A 724 -4.80 28.48 -14.12
N VAL A 725 -4.64 29.42 -13.19
CA VAL A 725 -5.80 30.13 -12.61
C VAL A 725 -6.53 30.98 -13.66
N LEU A 726 -5.80 31.59 -14.59
CA LEU A 726 -6.43 32.37 -15.64
C LEU A 726 -7.16 31.49 -16.66
N ALA A 727 -6.60 30.33 -17.03
CA ALA A 727 -7.23 29.37 -17.93
C ALA A 727 -8.48 28.75 -17.30
N LEU A 728 -8.43 28.40 -16.01
CA LEU A 728 -9.58 27.95 -15.22
C LEU A 728 -10.69 29.01 -15.10
N ALA A 729 -10.34 30.30 -15.18
CA ALA A 729 -11.33 31.38 -15.21
C ALA A 729 -12.00 31.55 -16.59
N ALA A 730 -11.39 31.03 -17.66
CA ALA A 730 -11.90 31.07 -19.02
C ALA A 730 -12.67 29.79 -19.39
N LEU A 731 -12.23 28.61 -18.93
CA LEU A 731 -12.86 27.31 -19.15
C LEU A 731 -13.40 26.74 -17.84
N LYS A 732 -14.72 26.62 -17.73
CA LYS A 732 -15.39 26.00 -16.58
C LYS A 732 -15.76 24.55 -16.91
N LYS A 733 -15.73 23.67 -15.90
CA LYS A 733 -16.19 22.26 -15.98
C LYS A 733 -15.36 21.34 -16.90
N VAL A 734 -14.14 21.72 -17.27
CA VAL A 734 -13.19 20.82 -17.96
C VAL A 734 -12.37 20.08 -16.90
N PRO A 735 -12.19 18.75 -17.00
CA PRO A 735 -11.26 17.98 -16.17
C PRO A 735 -9.83 18.54 -16.22
N VAL A 736 -9.13 18.49 -15.08
CA VAL A 736 -7.82 19.12 -14.93
C VAL A 736 -6.81 18.12 -14.38
N VAL A 737 -5.69 18.00 -15.09
CA VAL A 737 -4.45 17.37 -14.64
C VAL A 737 -3.46 18.47 -14.31
N TYR A 738 -2.89 18.47 -13.11
CA TYR A 738 -1.90 19.47 -12.71
C TYR A 738 -0.53 18.83 -12.44
N ASN A 739 0.45 19.18 -13.26
CA ASN A 739 1.86 18.85 -13.06
C ASN A 739 2.48 19.83 -12.05
N PHE A 740 2.66 19.37 -10.81
CA PHE A 740 3.30 20.15 -9.75
C PHE A 740 4.83 20.01 -9.85
N HIS A 741 5.51 21.08 -10.23
CA HIS A 741 6.99 21.07 -10.36
C HIS A 741 7.70 21.50 -9.08
N SER A 742 7.19 22.54 -8.42
CA SER A 742 7.73 23.10 -7.18
C SER A 742 6.74 24.08 -6.53
N SER A 743 6.97 24.44 -5.26
CA SER A 743 6.16 25.46 -4.59
C SER A 743 6.58 26.87 -5.02
N TRP A 744 5.65 27.59 -5.67
CA TRP A 744 5.91 28.94 -6.18
C TRP A 744 6.14 29.94 -5.04
N ALA A 745 5.47 29.75 -3.92
CA ALA A 745 5.64 30.58 -2.73
C ALA A 745 7.02 30.37 -2.07
N GLU A 746 7.48 29.11 -1.97
CA GLU A 746 8.77 28.78 -1.38
C GLU A 746 9.93 29.33 -2.23
N GLU A 747 9.86 29.14 -3.55
CA GLU A 747 10.85 29.71 -4.48
C GLU A 747 10.91 31.24 -4.43
N TYR A 748 9.75 31.90 -4.33
CA TYR A 748 9.69 33.36 -4.20
C TYR A 748 10.32 33.85 -2.88
N CYS A 749 10.10 33.15 -1.77
CA CYS A 749 10.70 33.50 -0.47
C CYS A 749 12.23 33.41 -0.52
N ILE A 750 12.77 32.34 -1.12
CA ILE A 750 14.21 32.13 -1.26
C ILE A 750 14.81 33.24 -2.14
N ARG A 751 14.24 33.44 -3.34
CA ARG A 751 14.71 34.49 -4.26
C ARG A 751 14.60 35.88 -3.64
N GLY A 752 13.52 36.17 -2.93
CA GLY A 752 13.32 37.45 -2.28
C GLY A 752 14.30 37.71 -1.14
N LYS A 753 14.77 36.67 -0.44
CA LYS A 753 15.84 36.79 0.56
C LYS A 753 17.17 37.17 -0.11
N ASP A 754 17.53 36.52 -1.20
CA ASP A 754 18.79 36.76 -1.89
C ASP A 754 18.86 38.14 -2.54
N LEU A 755 17.73 38.63 -3.08
CA LEU A 755 17.62 39.96 -3.70
C LEU A 755 17.38 41.10 -2.69
N GLY A 756 17.46 40.84 -1.38
CA GLY A 756 17.28 41.86 -0.34
C GLY A 756 15.86 42.45 -0.28
N ILE A 757 14.84 41.73 -0.77
CA ILE A 757 13.45 42.18 -0.68
C ILE A 757 13.02 42.20 0.79
N ASN A 758 12.49 43.35 1.24
CA ASN A 758 12.00 43.52 2.62
C ASN A 758 11.02 42.40 3.03
N ALA A 759 11.17 41.91 4.27
CA ALA A 759 10.40 40.81 4.84
C ALA A 759 8.89 40.96 4.67
N LEU A 760 8.35 42.17 4.85
CA LEU A 760 6.92 42.45 4.69
C LEU A 760 6.44 42.22 3.25
N ARG A 761 7.17 42.74 2.25
CA ARG A 761 6.87 42.57 0.82
C ARG A 761 7.03 41.11 0.38
N ARG A 762 7.96 40.36 0.98
CA ARG A 762 8.09 38.91 0.76
C ARG A 762 6.89 38.16 1.34
N PHE A 763 6.45 38.48 2.56
CA PHE A 763 5.33 37.82 3.21
C PHE A 763 4.04 37.97 2.39
N PHE A 764 3.68 39.20 2.01
CA PHE A 764 2.50 39.44 1.16
C PHE A 764 2.64 38.78 -0.22
N GLY A 765 3.82 38.89 -0.85
CA GLY A 765 4.07 38.29 -2.15
C GLY A 765 4.04 36.76 -2.16
N ALA A 766 4.47 36.10 -1.08
CA ALA A 766 4.36 34.66 -0.89
C ALA A 766 2.93 34.24 -0.60
N GLY A 767 2.19 35.02 0.20
CA GLY A 767 0.77 34.81 0.48
C GLY A 767 -0.09 34.81 -0.79
N PHE A 768 0.12 35.81 -1.66
CA PHE A 768 -0.56 35.88 -2.97
C PHE A 768 -0.26 34.64 -3.84
N ARG A 769 1.01 34.26 -3.97
CA ARG A 769 1.41 33.09 -4.77
C ARG A 769 0.82 31.79 -4.25
N LYS A 770 0.85 31.61 -2.92
CA LYS A 770 0.25 30.47 -2.24
C LYS A 770 -1.27 30.40 -2.47
N LEU A 771 -1.95 31.55 -2.53
CA LEU A 771 -3.38 31.62 -2.86
C LEU A 771 -3.66 31.18 -4.30
N VAL A 772 -2.86 31.65 -5.26
CA VAL A 772 -2.98 31.25 -6.69
C VAL A 772 -2.72 29.75 -6.86
N GLU A 773 -1.66 29.23 -6.24
CA GLU A 773 -1.29 27.82 -6.24
C GLU A 773 -2.41 26.95 -5.63
N ARG A 774 -2.96 27.34 -4.46
CA ARG A 774 -4.11 26.67 -3.84
C ARG A 774 -5.34 26.64 -4.75
N ARG A 775 -5.60 27.72 -5.50
CA ARG A 775 -6.74 27.79 -6.42
C ARG A 775 -6.57 26.82 -7.58
N ALA A 776 -5.40 26.76 -8.19
CA ALA A 776 -5.09 25.78 -9.25
C ALA A 776 -5.21 24.34 -8.72
N LEU A 777 -4.61 24.05 -7.56
CA LEU A 777 -4.64 22.73 -6.92
C LEU A 777 -6.05 22.28 -6.51
N LYS A 778 -6.93 23.20 -6.10
CA LYS A 778 -8.32 22.87 -5.74
C LYS A 778 -9.13 22.43 -6.95
N SER A 779 -8.80 22.95 -8.13
CA SER A 779 -9.49 22.64 -9.39
C SER A 779 -8.94 21.38 -10.08
N ALA A 780 -7.79 20.87 -9.65
CA ALA A 780 -7.18 19.67 -10.22
C ALA A 780 -7.93 18.40 -9.78
N GLY A 781 -8.34 17.58 -10.75
CA GLY A 781 -8.87 16.23 -10.51
C GLY A 781 -7.75 15.21 -10.30
N VAL A 782 -6.61 15.42 -10.97
CA VAL A 782 -5.38 14.63 -10.81
C VAL A 782 -4.20 15.59 -10.62
N ILE A 783 -3.33 15.28 -9.66
CA ILE A 783 -2.07 16.01 -9.44
C ILE A 783 -0.92 15.03 -9.71
N LEU A 784 0.00 15.43 -10.57
CA LEU A 784 1.19 14.68 -10.95
C LEU A 784 2.42 15.33 -10.32
N ASN A 785 3.34 14.50 -9.85
CA ASN A 785 4.62 14.90 -9.29
C ASN A 785 5.73 14.02 -9.87
N ALA A 786 6.91 14.59 -10.06
CA ALA A 786 8.03 13.87 -10.62
C ALA A 786 8.84 13.07 -9.58
N SER A 787 8.82 13.49 -8.30
CA SER A 787 9.59 12.90 -7.21
C SER A 787 8.78 12.76 -5.91
N GLN A 788 9.17 11.82 -5.06
CA GLN A 788 8.59 11.65 -3.72
C GLN A 788 8.87 12.86 -2.83
N PHE A 789 10.03 13.51 -3.00
CA PHE A 789 10.39 14.74 -2.34
C PHE A 789 9.41 15.87 -2.65
N MET A 790 9.08 16.10 -3.93
CA MET A 790 8.09 17.12 -4.32
C MET A 790 6.68 16.78 -3.87
N ALA A 791 6.29 15.51 -3.91
CA ALA A 791 5.00 15.08 -3.35
C ALA A 791 4.91 15.31 -1.84
N SER A 792 5.99 15.05 -1.10
CA SER A 792 6.05 15.34 0.33
C SER A 792 5.92 16.84 0.62
N LYS A 793 6.60 17.69 -0.18
CA LYS A 793 6.47 19.15 -0.09
C LYS A 793 5.06 19.63 -0.39
N LEU A 794 4.43 19.10 -1.44
CA LEU A 794 3.03 19.39 -1.78
C LEU A 794 2.10 19.02 -0.62
N ARG A 795 2.27 17.83 -0.03
CA ARG A 795 1.47 17.37 1.11
C ARG A 795 1.62 18.27 2.33
N ILE A 796 2.85 18.68 2.67
CA ILE A 796 3.11 19.60 3.79
C ILE A 796 2.50 20.99 3.53
N ALA A 797 2.65 21.52 2.31
CA ALA A 797 2.24 22.88 2.00
C ALA A 797 0.72 23.04 1.77
N HIS A 798 0.08 21.99 1.24
CA HIS A 798 -1.29 22.03 0.73
C HIS A 798 -2.22 20.88 1.18
N GLY A 799 -1.71 19.85 1.87
CA GLY A 799 -2.50 18.69 2.28
C GLY A 799 -3.05 17.87 1.11
N LYS A 800 -2.35 17.90 -0.04
CA LYS A 800 -2.76 17.23 -1.27
C LYS A 800 -1.83 16.07 -1.59
N GLU A 801 -2.42 14.94 -1.97
CA GLU A 801 -1.71 13.78 -2.52
C GLU A 801 -1.54 13.94 -4.04
N SER A 802 -0.55 13.25 -4.59
CA SER A 802 -0.20 13.30 -6.01
C SER A 802 0.32 11.95 -6.50
N ARG A 803 0.15 11.65 -7.79
CA ARG A 803 0.76 10.48 -8.43
C ARG A 803 2.21 10.78 -8.79
N ILE A 804 3.10 9.82 -8.54
CA ILE A 804 4.50 9.95 -8.91
C ILE A 804 4.71 9.39 -10.31
N ILE A 805 5.11 10.24 -11.26
CA ILE A 805 5.47 9.87 -12.61
C ILE A 805 6.86 10.45 -12.88
N PRO A 806 7.93 9.65 -12.79
CA PRO A 806 9.28 10.12 -13.09
C PRO A 806 9.35 10.73 -14.49
N LEU A 807 10.10 11.82 -14.66
CA LEU A 807 10.26 12.45 -15.98
C LEU A 807 11.18 11.61 -16.88
N GLY A 808 11.14 11.95 -18.17
CA GLY A 808 11.98 11.34 -19.20
C GLY A 808 13.18 12.19 -19.61
N VAL A 809 13.96 11.62 -20.52
CA VAL A 809 15.01 12.32 -21.29
C VAL A 809 14.91 11.86 -22.74
N ASP A 810 15.28 12.75 -23.66
CA ASP A 810 15.43 12.43 -25.08
C ASP A 810 16.74 11.67 -25.28
N GLN A 811 16.63 10.35 -25.39
CA GLN A 811 17.77 9.44 -25.43
C GLN A 811 18.55 9.51 -26.75
N ASP A 812 17.93 10.00 -27.83
CA ASP A 812 18.56 10.18 -29.14
C ASP A 812 19.38 11.48 -29.16
N ARG A 813 18.82 12.54 -28.57
CA ARG A 813 19.50 13.82 -28.41
C ARG A 813 20.65 13.75 -27.41
N PHE A 814 20.41 13.13 -26.26
CA PHE A 814 21.40 12.98 -25.18
C PHE A 814 22.04 11.60 -25.23
N GLN A 815 22.75 11.30 -26.31
CA GLN A 815 23.52 10.07 -26.46
C GLN A 815 25.01 10.26 -26.08
N PRO A 816 25.76 9.19 -25.76
CA PRO A 816 27.21 9.28 -25.60
C PRO A 816 27.91 9.73 -26.89
N ALA A 817 28.97 10.54 -26.77
CA ALA A 817 29.77 10.95 -27.92
C ALA A 817 30.79 9.88 -28.32
N LYS A 818 30.99 9.74 -29.64
CA LYS A 818 32.06 8.88 -30.19
C LYS A 818 33.46 9.47 -29.93
N ASP A 819 33.58 10.80 -29.99
CA ASP A 819 34.83 11.52 -29.73
C ASP A 819 34.58 12.77 -28.86
N PRO A 820 34.72 12.66 -27.52
CA PRO A 820 34.63 13.78 -26.60
C PRO A 820 35.68 14.88 -26.83
N ALA A 821 36.86 14.56 -27.34
CA ALA A 821 37.96 15.52 -27.53
C ALA A 821 37.67 16.48 -28.69
N ALA A 822 37.11 15.97 -29.78
CA ALA A 822 36.62 16.82 -30.89
C ALA A 822 35.53 17.79 -30.42
N LEU A 823 34.64 17.36 -29.52
CA LEU A 823 33.62 18.24 -28.93
C LEU A 823 34.23 19.33 -28.04
N ARG A 824 35.23 19.01 -27.22
CA ARG A 824 35.96 20.01 -26.43
C ARG A 824 36.58 21.09 -27.34
N LYS A 825 37.23 20.68 -28.44
CA LYS A 825 37.79 21.62 -29.42
C LYS A 825 36.71 22.52 -30.04
N ARG A 826 35.56 21.96 -30.44
CA ARG A 826 34.42 22.72 -31.00
C ARG A 826 33.88 23.77 -30.03
N LEU A 827 33.83 23.43 -28.74
CA LEU A 827 33.35 24.32 -27.66
C LEU A 827 34.44 25.30 -27.17
N GLY A 828 35.65 25.25 -27.74
CA GLY A 828 36.79 26.03 -27.28
C GLY A 828 37.23 25.69 -25.85
N LEU A 829 37.05 24.44 -25.43
CA LEU A 829 37.44 23.89 -24.13
C LEU A 829 38.80 23.17 -24.24
N PRO A 830 39.58 23.08 -23.14
CA PRO A 830 40.86 22.36 -23.14
C PRO A 830 40.70 20.90 -23.60
N ALA A 831 41.59 20.43 -24.49
CA ALA A 831 41.51 19.06 -25.01
C ALA A 831 41.89 17.98 -23.97
N GLY A 832 42.78 18.31 -23.02
CA GLY A 832 43.21 17.43 -21.92
C GLY A 832 42.71 17.90 -20.54
N GLY A 833 42.87 17.05 -19.53
CA GLY A 833 42.44 17.31 -18.15
C GLY A 833 41.07 16.72 -17.79
N PHE A 834 40.76 16.72 -16.49
CA PHE A 834 39.52 16.16 -15.94
C PHE A 834 38.43 17.25 -15.89
N MET A 835 37.46 17.17 -16.80
CA MET A 835 36.42 18.19 -16.96
C MET A 835 35.22 17.93 -16.04
N ILE A 836 34.96 18.88 -15.16
CA ILE A 836 33.82 18.90 -14.24
C ILE A 836 32.81 19.93 -14.75
N PHE A 837 31.61 19.48 -15.08
CA PHE A 837 30.57 20.33 -15.67
C PHE A 837 29.38 20.50 -14.71
N THR A 838 28.79 21.69 -14.70
CA THR A 838 27.46 21.91 -14.14
C THR A 838 26.72 22.93 -14.98
N VAL A 839 25.40 22.78 -15.11
CA VAL A 839 24.53 23.76 -15.77
C VAL A 839 23.30 24.02 -14.92
N ARG A 840 23.12 25.27 -14.49
CA ARG A 840 22.10 25.68 -13.53
C ARG A 840 21.74 27.16 -13.66
N ASN A 841 20.55 27.52 -13.20
CA ASN A 841 20.26 28.91 -12.89
C ASN A 841 21.25 29.41 -11.84
N LEU A 842 21.91 30.54 -12.08
CA LEU A 842 22.94 31.11 -11.20
C LEU A 842 22.26 31.83 -10.01
N VAL A 843 21.76 31.02 -9.08
CA VAL A 843 20.99 31.42 -7.89
C VAL A 843 21.50 30.68 -6.64
N SER A 844 21.39 31.29 -5.45
CA SER A 844 22.03 30.80 -4.20
C SER A 844 21.66 29.37 -3.82
N ARG A 845 20.40 28.99 -4.05
CA ARG A 845 19.92 27.63 -3.75
C ARG A 845 20.62 26.52 -4.54
N MET A 846 21.26 26.85 -5.67
CA MET A 846 22.02 25.90 -6.48
C MET A 846 23.42 25.62 -5.93
N GLY A 847 23.90 26.37 -4.93
CA GLY A 847 25.17 26.08 -4.24
C GLY A 847 26.43 26.29 -5.07
N LEU A 848 26.37 27.07 -6.14
CA LEU A 848 27.50 27.30 -7.04
C LEU A 848 28.65 28.04 -6.34
N GLU A 849 28.38 28.86 -5.33
CA GLU A 849 29.45 29.47 -4.53
C GLU A 849 30.27 28.43 -3.77
N ASN A 850 29.62 27.39 -3.24
CA ASN A 850 30.30 26.30 -2.55
C ASN A 850 31.11 25.45 -3.53
N LEU A 851 30.63 25.29 -4.76
CA LEU A 851 31.39 24.63 -5.82
C LEU A 851 32.66 25.41 -6.20
N VAL A 852 32.56 26.74 -6.37
CA VAL A 852 33.74 27.59 -6.64
C VAL A 852 34.74 27.53 -5.48
N ALA A 853 34.27 27.57 -4.23
CA ALA A 853 35.14 27.40 -3.07
C ALA A 853 35.78 26.00 -2.99
N ALA A 854 35.06 24.95 -3.37
CA ALA A 854 35.57 23.58 -3.45
C ALA A 854 36.62 23.43 -4.56
N ALA A 855 36.44 24.13 -5.69
CA ALA A 855 37.34 24.07 -6.83
C ALA A 855 38.79 24.45 -6.45
N SER A 856 38.99 25.40 -5.51
CA SER A 856 40.33 25.74 -5.01
C SER A 856 41.06 24.54 -4.40
N ALA A 857 40.35 23.72 -3.62
CA ALA A 857 40.93 22.53 -3.01
C ALA A 857 41.16 21.42 -4.05
N VAL A 858 40.22 21.24 -4.98
CA VAL A 858 40.36 20.24 -6.04
C VAL A 858 41.52 20.56 -6.98
N VAL A 859 41.64 21.80 -7.45
CA VAL A 859 42.70 22.22 -8.39
C VAL A 859 44.08 22.17 -7.74
N ARG A 860 44.17 22.46 -6.45
CA ARG A 860 45.44 22.32 -5.71
C ARG A 860 45.94 20.88 -5.68
N ASP A 861 45.05 19.93 -5.45
CA ASP A 861 45.40 18.51 -5.33
C ASP A 861 45.43 17.80 -6.71
N ARG A 862 44.71 18.36 -7.69
CA ARG A 862 44.57 17.90 -9.08
C ARG A 862 44.66 19.09 -10.06
N PRO A 863 45.87 19.56 -10.40
CA PRO A 863 46.06 20.71 -11.30
C PRO A 863 45.44 20.53 -12.69
N GLU A 864 45.22 19.28 -13.10
CA GLU A 864 44.56 18.91 -14.35
C GLU A 864 43.02 19.06 -14.34
N ALA A 865 42.41 19.36 -13.19
CA ALA A 865 40.97 19.52 -13.06
C ALA A 865 40.49 20.87 -13.62
N PHE A 866 39.45 20.85 -14.43
CA PHE A 866 38.88 22.03 -15.08
C PHE A 866 37.36 22.08 -14.92
N PHE A 867 36.83 23.18 -14.41
CA PHE A 867 35.41 23.37 -14.13
C PHE A 867 34.74 24.23 -15.19
N VAL A 868 33.58 23.78 -15.67
CA VAL A 868 32.71 24.55 -16.55
C VAL A 868 31.35 24.74 -15.87
N ILE A 869 30.99 26.00 -15.65
CA ILE A 869 29.72 26.38 -15.01
C ILE A 869 28.87 27.10 -16.06
N GLY A 870 27.82 26.44 -16.53
CA GLY A 870 26.84 26.96 -17.48
C GLY A 870 25.60 27.52 -16.79
N GLY A 871 25.00 28.54 -17.39
CA GLY A 871 23.72 29.12 -17.02
C GLY A 871 23.72 30.64 -16.87
N SER A 872 22.58 31.17 -16.47
CA SER A 872 22.33 32.61 -16.28
C SER A 872 21.64 32.86 -14.93
N GLY A 873 21.81 34.06 -14.37
CA GLY A 873 21.21 34.42 -13.09
C GLY A 873 21.97 35.54 -12.37
N TYR A 874 21.41 36.02 -11.27
CA TYR A 874 21.92 37.18 -10.54
C TYR A 874 23.25 36.91 -9.81
N LEU A 875 23.65 35.65 -9.60
CA LEU A 875 24.94 35.34 -8.96
C LEU A 875 26.14 35.46 -9.89
N ARG A 876 25.96 35.70 -11.19
CA ARG A 876 27.06 35.70 -12.16
C ARG A 876 28.23 36.59 -11.72
N GLY A 877 27.97 37.86 -11.41
CA GLY A 877 29.04 38.80 -11.01
C GLY A 877 29.73 38.39 -9.71
N LYS A 878 29.01 37.78 -8.76
CA LYS A 878 29.60 37.25 -7.52
C LYS A 878 30.51 36.05 -7.81
N LEU A 879 30.08 35.12 -8.66
CA LEU A 879 30.90 33.97 -9.05
C LEU A 879 32.16 34.41 -9.81
N GLU A 880 32.05 35.39 -10.70
CA GLU A 880 33.20 35.99 -11.42
C GLU A 880 34.22 36.60 -10.44
N ALA A 881 33.74 37.35 -9.43
CA ALA A 881 34.61 37.90 -8.38
C ALA A 881 35.28 36.79 -7.55
N MET A 882 34.53 35.79 -7.09
CA MET A 882 35.07 34.67 -6.30
C MET A 882 36.13 33.88 -7.08
N ILE A 883 35.92 33.62 -8.38
CA ILE A 883 36.88 32.91 -9.23
C ILE A 883 38.18 33.73 -9.36
N LYS A 884 38.06 35.05 -9.54
CA LYS A 884 39.22 35.95 -9.67
C LYS A 884 40.00 36.04 -8.35
N GLU A 885 39.30 36.22 -7.22
CA GLU A 885 39.91 36.29 -5.88
C GLU A 885 40.62 35.00 -5.49
N ALA A 886 40.08 33.84 -5.89
CA ALA A 886 40.67 32.53 -5.63
C ALA A 886 41.82 32.16 -6.60
N GLY A 887 42.14 33.00 -7.59
CA GLY A 887 43.17 32.71 -8.60
C GLY A 887 42.79 31.58 -9.57
N LEU A 888 41.50 31.27 -9.73
CA LEU A 888 40.99 30.12 -10.48
C LEU A 888 40.63 30.42 -11.94
N SER A 889 40.98 31.59 -12.47
CA SER A 889 40.56 32.03 -13.82
C SER A 889 41.03 31.10 -14.96
N ALA A 890 42.10 30.33 -14.75
CA ALA A 890 42.58 29.32 -15.71
C ALA A 890 41.84 27.97 -15.57
N SER A 891 41.24 27.69 -14.41
CA SER A 891 40.68 26.37 -14.05
C SER A 891 39.16 26.36 -13.93
N VAL A 892 38.50 27.52 -13.85
CA VAL A 892 37.04 27.64 -13.76
C VAL A 892 36.52 28.59 -14.84
N ARG A 893 35.70 28.08 -15.76
CA ARG A 893 35.08 28.85 -16.84
C ARG A 893 33.58 28.98 -16.63
N LEU A 894 33.09 30.21 -16.66
CA LEU A 894 31.66 30.51 -16.75
C LEU A 894 31.24 30.54 -18.22
N ALA A 895 30.53 29.52 -18.67
CA ALA A 895 30.10 29.38 -20.07
C ALA A 895 28.93 30.31 -20.45
N GLY A 896 28.26 30.90 -19.44
CA GLY A 896 27.04 31.66 -19.66
C GLY A 896 25.87 30.76 -20.07
N TYR A 897 24.85 31.35 -20.69
CA TYR A 897 23.72 30.60 -21.21
C TYR A 897 24.17 29.64 -22.32
N ILE A 898 23.88 28.36 -22.17
CA ILE A 898 24.23 27.32 -23.14
C ILE A 898 23.01 27.07 -24.03
N PRO A 899 23.11 27.33 -25.35
CA PRO A 899 22.02 27.04 -26.26
C PRO A 899 21.64 25.55 -26.25
N GLU A 900 20.35 25.28 -26.46
CA GLU A 900 19.79 23.95 -26.51
C GLU A 900 20.54 22.98 -27.43
N GLY A 901 20.97 23.44 -28.62
CA GLY A 901 21.72 22.61 -29.56
C GLY A 901 23.12 22.22 -29.08
N ASP A 902 23.75 23.04 -28.24
CA ASP A 902 25.10 22.79 -27.73
C ASP A 902 25.11 22.04 -26.39
N LEU A 903 23.99 22.03 -25.68
CA LEU A 903 23.87 21.41 -24.36
C LEU A 903 24.31 19.93 -24.31
N PRO A 904 23.91 19.04 -25.25
CA PRO A 904 24.40 17.66 -25.26
C PRO A 904 25.92 17.56 -25.37
N ALA A 905 26.57 18.45 -26.14
CA ALA A 905 28.01 18.43 -26.33
C ALA A 905 28.78 18.76 -25.03
N TYR A 906 28.23 19.63 -24.18
CA TYR A 906 28.81 19.89 -22.86
C TYR A 906 28.71 18.67 -21.93
N TYR A 907 27.57 17.98 -21.89
CA TYR A 907 27.45 16.74 -21.13
C TYR A 907 28.38 15.66 -21.64
N GLN A 908 28.39 15.44 -22.96
CA GLN A 908 29.21 14.42 -23.63
C GLN A 908 30.71 14.63 -23.42
N SER A 909 31.16 15.88 -23.40
CA SER A 909 32.58 16.24 -23.23
C SER A 909 33.05 16.22 -21.77
N ALA A 910 32.14 16.21 -20.81
CA ALA A 910 32.47 16.17 -19.38
C ALA A 910 32.88 14.75 -18.91
N ASP A 911 33.82 14.71 -17.98
CA ASP A 911 34.20 13.48 -17.26
C ASP A 911 33.31 13.26 -16.04
N LEU A 912 32.87 14.37 -15.43
CA LEU A 912 31.97 14.39 -14.29
C LEU A 912 30.97 15.54 -14.42
N PHE A 913 29.69 15.26 -14.16
CA PHE A 913 28.68 16.28 -13.95
C PHE A 913 28.43 16.47 -12.45
N ILE A 914 28.40 17.71 -11.95
CA ILE A 914 28.23 17.97 -10.52
C ILE A 914 26.99 18.81 -10.20
N LEU A 915 26.27 18.39 -9.16
CA LEU A 915 25.08 19.05 -8.63
C LEU A 915 25.31 19.51 -7.19
N PRO A 916 25.85 20.72 -7.00
CA PRO A 916 26.13 21.28 -5.68
C PRO A 916 24.87 21.84 -4.98
N THR A 917 23.67 21.39 -5.37
CA THR A 917 22.40 22.00 -4.97
C THR A 917 22.22 22.01 -3.45
N ARG A 918 21.90 23.18 -2.88
CA ARG A 918 21.71 23.34 -1.43
C ARG A 918 20.28 23.09 -1.01
N LEU A 919 19.30 23.47 -1.84
CA LEU A 919 17.87 23.40 -1.54
C LEU A 919 17.03 23.27 -2.81
N LEU A 920 15.90 22.55 -2.71
CA LEU A 920 14.83 22.48 -3.72
C LEU A 920 15.27 22.01 -5.12
N GLU A 921 15.94 20.86 -5.21
CA GLU A 921 16.08 20.13 -6.48
C GLU A 921 14.82 19.28 -6.71
N GLY A 922 13.93 19.73 -7.60
CA GLY A 922 12.61 19.13 -7.78
C GLY A 922 12.67 17.72 -8.36
N PHE A 923 13.06 17.61 -9.63
CA PHE A 923 13.41 16.36 -10.30
C PHE A 923 14.51 16.69 -11.30
N GLY A 924 15.68 16.08 -11.14
CA GLY A 924 16.90 16.48 -11.85
C GLY A 924 16.90 16.07 -13.32
N LEU A 925 16.24 16.83 -14.21
CA LEU A 925 16.27 16.57 -15.66
C LEU A 925 17.70 16.54 -16.21
N VAL A 926 18.48 17.56 -15.87
CA VAL A 926 19.93 17.65 -16.06
C VAL A 926 20.73 16.45 -15.55
N THR A 927 20.27 15.76 -14.50
CA THR A 927 20.88 14.51 -14.01
C THR A 927 20.65 13.42 -15.04
N LEU A 928 19.41 13.27 -15.52
CA LEU A 928 19.07 12.30 -16.55
C LEU A 928 19.78 12.61 -17.87
N GLU A 929 19.87 13.87 -18.27
CA GLU A 929 20.59 14.32 -19.46
C GLU A 929 22.08 13.94 -19.40
N ALA A 930 22.75 14.22 -18.28
CA ALA A 930 24.14 13.84 -18.07
C ALA A 930 24.33 12.31 -18.12
N LEU A 931 23.53 11.56 -17.35
CA LEU A 931 23.61 10.10 -17.31
C LEU A 931 23.29 9.47 -18.68
N SER A 932 22.35 10.06 -19.44
CA SER A 932 22.00 9.65 -20.79
C SER A 932 23.15 9.81 -21.79
N CYS A 933 23.99 10.84 -21.62
CA CYS A 933 25.25 10.99 -22.36
C CYS A 933 26.37 10.06 -21.85
N GLY A 934 26.06 9.19 -20.88
CA GLY A 934 27.03 8.33 -20.19
C GLY A 934 27.94 9.12 -19.25
N THR A 935 27.59 10.34 -18.86
CA THR A 935 28.40 11.17 -17.97
C THR A 935 27.97 10.95 -16.53
N PRO A 936 28.84 10.43 -15.65
CA PRO A 936 28.51 10.22 -14.24
C PRO A 936 28.15 11.53 -13.54
N VAL A 937 27.32 11.43 -12.51
CA VAL A 937 26.84 12.59 -11.76
C VAL A 937 27.21 12.46 -10.29
N LEU A 938 27.89 13.45 -9.72
CA LEU A 938 27.99 13.63 -8.27
C LEU A 938 26.98 14.68 -7.82
N ALA A 939 26.21 14.38 -6.78
CA ALA A 939 25.21 15.31 -6.26
C ALA A 939 25.21 15.40 -4.74
N THR A 940 24.88 16.57 -4.22
CA THR A 940 24.56 16.73 -2.80
C THR A 940 23.35 15.86 -2.43
N PRO A 941 23.29 15.31 -1.19
CA PRO A 941 22.24 14.41 -0.74
C PRO A 941 20.98 15.19 -0.32
N VAL A 942 20.56 16.14 -1.15
CA VAL A 942 19.46 17.05 -0.88
C VAL A 942 18.35 16.84 -1.90
N ALA A 943 17.10 17.02 -1.46
CA ALA A 943 15.92 17.03 -2.31
C ALA A 943 15.76 15.72 -3.10
N ALA A 944 15.46 15.74 -4.40
CA ALA A 944 15.22 14.51 -5.17
C ALA A 944 16.49 13.79 -5.66
N ASN A 945 17.70 14.29 -5.36
CA ASN A 945 18.94 13.68 -5.82
C ASN A 945 19.11 12.20 -5.36
N PRO A 946 18.81 11.84 -4.09
CA PRO A 946 18.94 10.45 -3.63
C PRO A 946 17.98 9.49 -4.34
N GLU A 947 16.81 9.97 -4.78
CA GLU A 947 15.79 9.15 -5.46
C GLU A 947 16.27 8.65 -6.83
N ILE A 948 17.15 9.41 -7.49
CA ILE A 948 17.71 9.07 -8.80
C ILE A 948 19.05 8.35 -8.61
N LEU A 949 20.01 8.98 -7.94
CA LEU A 949 21.38 8.49 -7.91
C LEU A 949 21.60 7.35 -6.93
N GLY A 950 20.87 7.29 -5.81
CA GLY A 950 20.97 6.18 -4.85
C GLY A 950 20.56 4.83 -5.45
N ARG A 951 19.75 4.83 -6.52
CA ARG A 951 19.36 3.62 -7.26
C ARG A 951 20.43 3.15 -8.25
N LEU A 952 21.31 4.04 -8.67
CA LEU A 952 22.42 3.73 -9.57
C LEU A 952 23.66 3.31 -8.78
N ASP A 953 24.09 4.18 -7.85
CA ASP A 953 25.32 4.01 -7.07
C ASP A 953 25.32 5.02 -5.92
N GLU A 954 25.25 4.56 -4.67
CA GLU A 954 25.28 5.43 -3.49
C GLU A 954 26.56 6.27 -3.42
N GLY A 955 27.67 5.81 -3.99
CA GLY A 955 28.92 6.56 -4.09
C GLY A 955 28.86 7.77 -5.03
N MET A 956 27.71 8.01 -5.68
CA MET A 956 27.42 9.21 -6.47
C MET A 956 26.81 10.34 -5.62
N LEU A 957 26.47 10.07 -4.35
CA LEU A 957 25.98 11.06 -3.41
C LEU A 957 27.14 11.60 -2.55
N LEU A 958 27.24 12.92 -2.49
CA LEU A 958 28.20 13.61 -1.62
C LEU A 958 27.78 13.48 -0.15
N MET A 959 28.73 13.66 0.77
CA MET A 959 28.45 13.62 2.21
C MET A 959 27.58 14.81 2.67
N ASP A 960 27.88 16.01 2.18
CA ASP A 960 27.14 17.23 2.49
C ASP A 960 27.26 18.26 1.33
N CYS A 961 26.71 19.47 1.54
CA CYS A 961 26.78 20.57 0.58
C CYS A 961 27.87 21.61 0.91
N SER A 962 28.76 21.34 1.85
CA SER A 962 29.88 22.23 2.20
C SER A 962 30.96 22.20 1.12
N PRO A 963 31.77 23.27 0.99
CA PRO A 963 32.91 23.26 0.07
C PRO A 963 33.87 22.08 0.31
N ALA A 964 34.10 21.71 1.57
CA ALA A 964 34.97 20.58 1.93
C ALA A 964 34.38 19.24 1.50
N GLY A 965 33.09 19.01 1.76
CA GLY A 965 32.38 17.79 1.35
C GLY A 965 32.32 17.64 -0.17
N ILE A 966 32.08 18.74 -0.90
CA ILE A 966 32.12 18.76 -2.38
C ILE A 966 33.53 18.42 -2.89
N ALA A 967 34.57 19.06 -2.36
CA ALA A 967 35.95 18.81 -2.77
C ALA A 967 36.38 17.36 -2.49
N ALA A 968 36.10 16.85 -1.29
CA ALA A 968 36.41 15.48 -0.91
C ALA A 968 35.70 14.45 -1.80
N GLY A 969 34.43 14.69 -2.13
CA GLY A 969 33.68 13.81 -3.04
C GLY A 969 34.25 13.78 -4.45
N ILE A 970 34.62 14.94 -5.02
CA ILE A 970 35.28 15.00 -6.33
C ILE A 970 36.63 14.26 -6.30
N LEU A 971 37.46 14.55 -5.30
CA LEU A 971 38.80 13.95 -5.19
C LEU A 971 38.74 12.43 -4.95
N GLY A 972 37.75 11.95 -4.20
CA GLY A 972 37.50 10.51 -4.02
C GLY A 972 36.95 9.83 -5.28
N PHE A 973 36.18 10.56 -6.10
CA PHE A 973 35.60 10.03 -7.33
C PHE A 973 36.61 9.85 -8.46
N ILE A 974 37.54 10.80 -8.65
CA ILE A 974 38.48 10.80 -9.78
C ILE A 974 39.25 9.46 -9.92
N PRO A 975 39.89 8.90 -8.87
CA PRO A 975 40.61 7.63 -8.99
C PRO A 975 39.68 6.46 -9.35
N ARG A 976 38.46 6.45 -8.80
CA ARG A 976 37.45 5.43 -9.06
C ARG A 976 36.99 5.47 -10.53
N TYR A 977 36.80 6.67 -11.07
CA TYR A 977 36.41 6.87 -12.46
C TYR A 977 37.52 6.44 -13.43
N LEU A 978 38.76 6.88 -13.19
CA LEU A 978 39.89 6.56 -14.06
C LEU A 978 40.17 5.04 -14.15
N LYS A 979 39.86 4.28 -13.09
CA LYS A 979 40.02 2.82 -13.08
C LYS A 979 39.01 2.09 -13.99
N ASN A 980 37.77 2.57 -14.07
CA ASN A 980 36.64 1.86 -14.68
C ASN A 980 35.79 2.77 -15.60
N GLN A 981 36.42 3.70 -16.30
CA GLN A 981 35.75 4.77 -17.04
C GLN A 981 34.67 4.25 -17.98
N VAL A 982 35.02 3.33 -18.89
CA VAL A 982 34.10 2.79 -19.91
C VAL A 982 32.88 2.13 -19.25
N ALA A 983 33.11 1.24 -18.29
CA ALA A 983 32.05 0.52 -17.59
C ALA A 983 31.12 1.47 -16.82
N MET A 984 31.66 2.52 -16.19
CA MET A 984 30.87 3.50 -15.46
C MET A 984 30.00 4.34 -16.39
N ARG A 985 30.54 4.79 -17.54
CA ARG A 985 29.77 5.54 -18.55
C ARG A 985 28.64 4.70 -19.14
N GLU A 986 28.91 3.43 -19.44
CA GLU A 986 27.89 2.48 -19.90
C GLU A 986 26.80 2.22 -18.85
N ALA A 987 27.18 2.06 -17.57
CA ALA A 987 26.22 1.86 -16.49
C ALA A 987 25.27 3.04 -16.35
N CYS A 988 25.78 4.27 -16.45
CA CYS A 988 24.97 5.50 -16.43
C CYS A 988 23.93 5.50 -17.56
N ARG A 989 24.36 5.18 -18.80
CA ARG A 989 23.47 5.12 -19.97
C ARG A 989 22.39 4.06 -19.80
N LYS A 990 22.78 2.82 -19.49
CA LYS A 990 21.86 1.68 -19.33
C LYS A 990 20.83 1.93 -18.22
N PHE A 991 21.24 2.59 -17.14
CA PHE A 991 20.34 2.98 -16.06
C PHE A 991 19.25 3.93 -16.55
N VAL A 992 19.60 4.93 -17.36
CA VAL A 992 18.61 5.85 -17.95
C VAL A 992 17.70 5.12 -18.92
N GLU A 993 18.24 4.37 -19.87
CA GLU A 993 17.45 3.64 -20.88
C GLU A 993 16.42 2.71 -20.24
N LYS A 994 16.82 2.01 -19.17
CA LYS A 994 15.94 1.10 -18.43
C LYS A 994 14.84 1.83 -17.66
N ASN A 995 15.12 3.00 -17.08
CA ASN A 995 14.24 3.59 -16.05
C ASN A 995 13.53 4.88 -16.46
N TYR A 996 14.07 5.65 -17.41
CA TYR A 996 13.61 7.02 -17.69
C TYR A 996 13.51 7.28 -19.20
N SER A 997 12.29 7.46 -19.70
CA SER A 997 12.02 7.89 -21.08
C SER A 997 10.79 8.78 -21.14
N TRP A 998 10.72 9.67 -22.13
CA TRP A 998 9.53 10.50 -22.33
C TRP A 998 8.30 9.69 -22.72
N ALA A 999 8.47 8.52 -23.34
CA ALA A 999 7.38 7.58 -23.60
C ALA A 999 6.76 7.08 -22.29
N LYS A 1000 7.57 6.55 -21.37
CA LYS A 1000 7.08 6.10 -20.04
C LYS A 1000 6.39 7.20 -19.24
N TYR A 1001 6.90 8.43 -19.34
CA TYR A 1001 6.26 9.59 -18.73
C TYR A 1001 4.90 9.89 -19.37
N ALA A 1002 4.83 9.91 -20.70
CA ALA A 1002 3.61 10.18 -21.45
C ALA A 1002 2.53 9.11 -21.21
N ASP A 1003 2.90 7.83 -21.19
CA ASP A 1003 2.00 6.71 -20.88
C ASP A 1003 1.37 6.82 -19.49
N GLY A 1004 2.04 7.47 -18.55
CA GLY A 1004 1.48 7.74 -17.23
C GLY A 1004 0.60 9.00 -17.18
N VAL A 1005 0.79 9.92 -18.13
CA VAL A 1005 0.02 11.17 -18.24
C VAL A 1005 -1.28 10.95 -19.00
N GLU A 1006 -1.28 10.12 -20.06
CA GLU A 1006 -2.48 9.56 -20.71
C GLU A 1006 -3.30 8.74 -19.70
#